data_AF-A0A3S1N100-F1
#
_entry.id   AF-A0A3S1N100-F1
#
_cell.length_a   1.000
_cell.length_b   1.000
_cell.length_c   1.000
_cell.angle_alpha   90.00
_cell.angle_beta   90.00
_cell.angle_gamma   90.00
#
_symmetry.space_group_name_H-M   'P 1'
#
loop_
_entity.id
_entity.type
_entity.pdbx_description
1 polymer ?
#
loop_
_entity_poly.entity_id
_entity_poly.type
_entity_poly.pdbx_seq_one_letter_code
_entity_poly.pdbx_strand_id
1 'polypeptide(L)'
;MTLHDVALDDKFDLGKERVFLSGAQAVVRMLLMQRERDRRAGLNTAGFVSGYRGSPLGGLDMQLWKAKRQLAQSDIVFQPGLNEELAATACWGSQQTELLGEGTHDGVFAVWYGKGPGVDRSGDVFRHANLAGSSKHGGVLALMGDDHMAESSTNAHATEFLFVDTMVPILNPAGVQEIIDYGLYGFAMSRFAGTWAAIKCVKDNIESTASVDASLERLNIVIPDFDMPPGGLNIRHEIDMLGQEERLHEHKRAAASAFIQANGLNRIVYSGGRNPKLGVITIGKSYLDVRQALEDIGIDEKAANRIGIRLFKVGCPWPLDFQHIADFARGLDTIVVVEEKRSLIEVQLRENLYGTAAHPAIVGKKDERGDWLFPAKGALDPNEIAIALGERILRTIGPSEEIAARVAKLRQFQAMLADTVDIGSRTPFFCSGCPHNSSTKVPEGSLAAAGIGCHFMALWMDRNTVGFTAMGGEGAQWVGQAPFSKRDHIFQNLGDGTYNHSGLLAIRFALSSGANITYKILYNDAVAMTGGQPHEGGLTVDMIARQVRAEGVNRIAIVTDEPDKYAGKADFPAGATIHHRDDLDLVQRELRGVKGVSVLLYDQTCAAEKRRRRKRGTFPDPDRRVFINELVCEGCGDCGVQSNCVSIQPVETEFGRKRRIDQSSCNKDFSCLGGFCPSFVTVHGGKIRKAEGIAGKTDPLDGVPSPAEFPLGGEGWAAIIDGVGGTGVVTIGAVLGMAAHLEGKGCGMIDMAGLAQKGGSVFTHVRIASTPEDIHAIRVSAGKADLVLGCDLVVSGAKKVLAAVREGHTMFLANTAEIMPGEFTRSADFSLPVERLKKAIRAAAGDDNAHFFDATRTATALFGNSLGANMFMLGFAFQHGGLPLSAEAVEKAIELNGEAVAMNIAAFRWGRRAAHQPDFVRNLVGKTGKPVSAPAETLDDIIARRVAFLTAYQNAAYGKRYADRVAALRAAEARAVPGSTAVTGAAAKNLFKLMAIKDEYEVARLYTDGSFASDLARQFQSYERLEFHLAPPILGRRGNDGKPRKSSFGPWMMKAFRLLSAMKGLRGTAFDLFGHTAERRAERQLLAQYEADLDLIAAALAPGRVEAAAALASVPALIRGYGHVRQASAAKAAEERSRLLQRLSQTVPVPVLNAAE
;
A
#
# COMPACT_ATOMS: atom_id res chain seq x y z
N MET A 1 -12.64 -29.68 -19.39
CA MET A 1 -14.01 -29.14 -19.24
C MET A 1 -14.17 -28.02 -20.24
N THR A 2 -15.37 -27.80 -20.78
CA THR A 2 -15.63 -26.64 -21.65
C THR A 2 -15.73 -25.39 -20.80
N LEU A 3 -14.86 -24.39 -21.05
CA LEU A 3 -14.92 -23.09 -20.36
C LEU A 3 -16.16 -22.31 -20.81
N HIS A 4 -16.77 -21.55 -19.90
CA HIS A 4 -17.84 -20.62 -20.25
C HIS A 4 -17.32 -19.48 -21.13
N ASP A 5 -18.13 -19.05 -22.10
CA ASP A 5 -17.83 -17.87 -22.91
C ASP A 5 -18.18 -16.60 -22.12
N VAL A 6 -17.17 -15.79 -21.80
CA VAL A 6 -17.27 -14.63 -20.92
C VAL A 6 -16.61 -13.42 -21.56
N ALA A 7 -17.32 -12.29 -21.59
CA ALA A 7 -16.77 -11.00 -21.97
C ALA A 7 -16.65 -10.07 -20.76
N LEU A 8 -15.64 -9.19 -20.75
CA LEU A 8 -15.44 -8.25 -19.64
C LEU A 8 -16.63 -7.29 -19.44
N ASP A 9 -17.39 -7.01 -20.48
CA ASP A 9 -18.55 -6.12 -20.43
C ASP A 9 -19.84 -6.80 -19.93
N ASP A 10 -19.84 -8.13 -19.75
CA ASP A 10 -20.98 -8.90 -19.26
C ASP A 10 -21.51 -8.38 -17.92
N LYS A 11 -20.63 -7.81 -17.08
CA LYS A 11 -21.01 -7.17 -15.80
C LYS A 11 -22.02 -6.02 -15.94
N PHE A 12 -22.14 -5.39 -17.11
CA PHE A 12 -23.10 -4.33 -17.38
C PHE A 12 -24.21 -4.76 -18.36
N ASP A 13 -24.15 -5.96 -18.91
CA ASP A 13 -25.17 -6.51 -19.80
C ASP A 13 -26.34 -7.11 -19.01
N LEU A 14 -27.49 -6.45 -19.04
CA LEU A 14 -28.70 -6.86 -18.30
C LEU A 14 -29.27 -8.21 -18.76
N GLY A 15 -28.84 -8.74 -19.92
CA GLY A 15 -29.19 -10.08 -20.39
C GLY A 15 -28.37 -11.21 -19.76
N LYS A 16 -27.27 -10.89 -19.06
CA LYS A 16 -26.43 -11.87 -18.35
C LYS A 16 -26.93 -12.04 -16.92
N GLU A 17 -27.21 -13.28 -16.54
CA GLU A 17 -27.68 -13.64 -15.20
C GLU A 17 -26.52 -13.88 -14.24
N ARG A 18 -25.47 -14.60 -14.63
CA ARG A 18 -24.28 -14.82 -13.80
C ARG A 18 -23.14 -13.93 -14.28
N VAL A 19 -22.59 -13.11 -13.39
CA VAL A 19 -21.54 -12.13 -13.73
C VAL A 19 -20.43 -12.10 -12.68
N PHE A 20 -19.21 -11.78 -13.12
CA PHE A 20 -18.04 -11.56 -12.25
C PHE A 20 -17.77 -10.06 -12.10
N LEU A 21 -17.96 -9.54 -10.88
CA LEU A 21 -17.85 -8.11 -10.63
C LEU A 21 -17.39 -7.78 -9.21
N SER A 22 -16.81 -6.59 -9.03
CA SER A 22 -16.48 -6.04 -7.71
C SER A 22 -17.67 -5.32 -7.08
N GLY A 23 -17.65 -5.08 -5.77
CA GLY A 23 -18.72 -4.31 -5.11
C GLY A 23 -18.93 -2.91 -5.69
N ALA A 24 -17.87 -2.20 -6.07
CA ALA A 24 -18.00 -0.93 -6.79
C ALA A 24 -18.69 -1.07 -8.17
N GLN A 25 -18.46 -2.18 -8.87
CA GLN A 25 -19.15 -2.48 -10.13
C GLN A 25 -20.59 -2.95 -9.88
N ALA A 26 -20.86 -3.58 -8.74
CA ALA A 26 -22.19 -3.99 -8.30
C ALA A 26 -23.11 -2.76 -8.16
N VAL A 27 -22.59 -1.64 -7.63
CA VAL A 27 -23.34 -0.37 -7.57
C VAL A 27 -23.75 0.12 -8.97
N VAL A 28 -22.84 0.05 -9.95
CA VAL A 28 -23.17 0.42 -11.34
C VAL A 28 -24.23 -0.52 -11.91
N ARG A 29 -24.09 -1.82 -11.70
CA ARG A 29 -25.06 -2.83 -12.13
C ARG A 29 -26.43 -2.59 -11.49
N MET A 30 -26.48 -2.34 -10.19
CA MET A 30 -27.69 -2.01 -9.43
C MET A 30 -28.42 -0.80 -10.01
N LEU A 31 -27.71 0.28 -10.38
CA LEU A 31 -28.32 1.47 -11.00
C LEU A 31 -29.01 1.13 -12.34
N LEU A 32 -28.35 0.34 -13.18
CA LEU A 32 -28.91 -0.11 -14.46
C LEU A 32 -30.13 -1.02 -14.25
N MET A 33 -30.06 -1.92 -13.27
CA MET A 33 -31.17 -2.80 -12.91
C MET A 33 -32.36 -2.01 -12.36
N GLN A 34 -32.13 -0.98 -11.54
CA GLN A 34 -33.21 -0.13 -11.02
C GLN A 34 -33.97 0.56 -12.16
N ARG A 35 -33.25 1.20 -13.10
CA ARG A 35 -33.85 1.83 -14.28
C ARG A 35 -34.69 0.85 -15.10
N GLU A 36 -34.15 -0.35 -15.35
CA GLU A 36 -34.83 -1.36 -16.15
C GLU A 36 -36.07 -1.91 -15.44
N ARG A 37 -36.04 -2.09 -14.12
CA ARG A 37 -37.21 -2.47 -13.32
C ARG A 37 -38.30 -1.41 -13.39
N ASP A 38 -37.93 -0.13 -13.28
CA ASP A 38 -38.89 0.98 -13.40
C ASP A 38 -39.52 1.03 -14.80
N ARG A 39 -38.71 0.82 -15.86
CA ARG A 39 -39.22 0.73 -17.24
C ARG A 39 -40.21 -0.42 -17.41
N ARG A 40 -39.92 -1.61 -16.85
CA ARG A 40 -40.83 -2.77 -16.88
C ARG A 40 -42.11 -2.53 -16.08
N ALA A 41 -42.06 -1.70 -15.03
CA ALA A 41 -43.21 -1.27 -14.26
C ALA A 41 -44.00 -0.12 -14.92
N GLY A 42 -43.59 0.34 -16.11
CA GLY A 42 -44.26 1.41 -16.85
C GLY A 42 -43.90 2.83 -16.41
N LEU A 43 -42.83 3.01 -15.63
CA LEU A 43 -42.36 4.31 -15.14
C LEU A 43 -41.25 4.86 -16.04
N ASN A 44 -41.28 6.17 -16.29
CA ASN A 44 -40.21 6.93 -16.92
C ASN A 44 -39.35 7.65 -15.86
N THR A 45 -38.54 6.89 -15.12
CA THR A 45 -37.61 7.44 -14.12
C THR A 45 -36.22 7.73 -14.68
N ALA A 46 -35.50 8.67 -14.08
CA ALA A 46 -34.07 8.90 -14.32
C ALA A 46 -33.23 8.58 -13.06
N GLY A 47 -31.91 8.52 -13.21
CA GLY A 47 -30.98 8.30 -12.08
C GLY A 47 -30.01 9.46 -11.86
N PHE A 48 -29.71 9.79 -10.62
CA PHE A 48 -28.68 10.77 -10.25
C PHE A 48 -27.68 10.19 -9.25
N VAL A 49 -26.39 10.31 -9.54
CA VAL A 49 -25.33 9.80 -8.67
C VAL A 49 -24.36 10.92 -8.35
N SER A 50 -24.12 11.15 -7.06
CA SER A 50 -23.11 12.11 -6.60
C SER A 50 -22.48 11.66 -5.29
N GLY A 51 -21.25 12.08 -5.05
CA GLY A 51 -20.53 11.71 -3.83
C GLY A 51 -19.07 12.14 -3.90
N TYR A 52 -18.34 11.88 -2.83
CA TYR A 52 -16.90 12.13 -2.78
C TYR A 52 -16.14 10.84 -2.46
N ARG A 53 -15.06 10.64 -3.20
CA ARG A 53 -14.23 9.44 -3.14
C ARG A 53 -13.50 9.28 -1.81
N GLY A 54 -13.63 8.10 -1.21
CA GLY A 54 -12.84 7.68 -0.06
C GLY A 54 -12.98 6.19 0.17
N SER A 55 -11.89 5.51 0.56
CA SER A 55 -11.90 4.05 0.82
C SER A 55 -12.97 3.68 1.87
N PRO A 56 -13.79 2.64 1.66
CA PRO A 56 -13.66 1.63 0.59
C PRO A 56 -14.27 2.03 -0.77
N LEU A 57 -15.04 3.10 -0.84
CA LEU A 57 -15.72 3.59 -2.05
C LEU A 57 -14.81 4.41 -3.00
N GLY A 58 -13.50 4.48 -2.74
CA GLY A 58 -12.55 5.32 -3.48
C GLY A 58 -12.43 4.97 -4.97
N GLY A 59 -12.80 3.74 -5.35
CA GLY A 59 -12.80 3.27 -6.74
C GLY A 59 -14.09 3.50 -7.51
N LEU A 60 -15.17 3.98 -6.87
CA LEU A 60 -16.51 4.03 -7.47
C LEU A 60 -16.60 5.01 -8.65
N ASP A 61 -16.08 6.23 -8.51
CA ASP A 61 -16.04 7.24 -9.59
C ASP A 61 -15.44 6.67 -10.88
N MET A 62 -14.36 5.89 -10.75
CA MET A 62 -13.70 5.29 -11.91
C MET A 62 -14.58 4.27 -12.62
N GLN A 63 -15.40 3.51 -11.89
CA GLN A 63 -16.34 2.58 -12.50
C GLN A 63 -17.51 3.33 -13.16
N LEU A 64 -18.03 4.38 -12.53
CA LEU A 64 -19.07 5.24 -13.09
C LEU A 64 -18.60 5.93 -14.38
N TRP A 65 -17.38 6.48 -14.40
CA TRP A 65 -16.81 7.06 -15.62
C TRP A 65 -16.57 6.03 -16.73
N LYS A 66 -16.12 4.82 -16.39
CA LYS A 66 -15.97 3.73 -17.37
C LYS A 66 -17.32 3.30 -17.96
N ALA A 67 -18.37 3.31 -17.15
CA ALA A 67 -19.74 2.95 -17.55
C ALA A 67 -20.54 4.13 -18.12
N LYS A 68 -19.90 5.29 -18.41
CA LYS A 68 -20.58 6.52 -18.84
C LYS A 68 -21.57 6.29 -20.00
N ARG A 69 -21.22 5.43 -20.96
CA ARG A 69 -22.09 5.12 -22.10
C ARG A 69 -23.36 4.37 -21.67
N GLN A 70 -23.20 3.33 -20.87
CA GLN A 70 -24.30 2.51 -20.35
C GLN A 70 -25.23 3.33 -19.46
N LEU A 71 -24.66 4.18 -18.60
CA LEU A 71 -25.42 5.08 -17.73
C LEU A 71 -26.23 6.11 -18.54
N ALA A 72 -25.61 6.75 -19.53
CA ALA A 72 -26.30 7.73 -20.38
C ALA A 72 -27.43 7.12 -21.22
N GLN A 73 -27.27 5.88 -21.70
CA GLN A 73 -28.33 5.14 -22.40
C GLN A 73 -29.50 4.75 -21.49
N SER A 74 -29.32 4.83 -20.18
CA SER A 74 -30.30 4.48 -19.15
C SER A 74 -30.81 5.71 -18.41
N ASP A 75 -30.60 6.92 -18.93
CA ASP A 75 -30.98 8.20 -18.29
C ASP A 75 -30.38 8.39 -16.88
N ILE A 76 -29.17 7.88 -16.64
CA ILE A 76 -28.46 8.01 -15.37
C ILE A 76 -27.32 9.03 -15.50
N VAL A 77 -27.39 10.07 -14.69
CA VAL A 77 -26.39 11.14 -14.62
C VAL A 77 -25.46 10.90 -13.43
N PHE A 78 -24.17 10.77 -13.70
CA PHE A 78 -23.13 10.82 -12.67
C PHE A 78 -22.48 12.21 -12.65
N GLN A 79 -22.60 12.90 -11.51
CA GLN A 79 -21.96 14.18 -11.24
C GLN A 79 -21.08 14.04 -9.99
N PRO A 80 -19.75 13.96 -10.10
CA PRO A 80 -18.88 13.87 -8.94
C PRO A 80 -19.06 15.11 -8.05
N GLY A 81 -19.14 14.88 -6.74
CA GLY A 81 -19.31 15.93 -5.76
C GLY A 81 -18.01 16.67 -5.50
N LEU A 82 -18.09 17.97 -5.18
CA LEU A 82 -16.93 18.74 -4.73
C LEU A 82 -16.46 18.28 -3.34
N ASN A 83 -17.42 17.99 -2.48
CA ASN A 83 -17.28 17.34 -1.18
C ASN A 83 -18.56 16.54 -0.90
N GLU A 84 -18.58 15.80 0.21
CA GLU A 84 -19.66 14.90 0.60
C GLU A 84 -20.99 15.62 0.88
N GLU A 85 -20.91 16.77 1.55
CA GLU A 85 -22.07 17.57 1.96
C GLU A 85 -22.80 18.13 0.75
N LEU A 86 -22.08 18.78 -0.17
CA LEU A 86 -22.66 19.33 -1.41
C LEU A 86 -23.20 18.23 -2.33
N ALA A 87 -22.57 17.04 -2.34
CA ALA A 87 -23.09 15.90 -3.06
C ALA A 87 -24.43 15.40 -2.48
N ALA A 88 -24.56 15.36 -1.15
CA ALA A 88 -25.81 14.99 -0.49
C ALA A 88 -26.88 16.05 -0.78
N THR A 89 -26.54 17.34 -0.76
CA THR A 89 -27.45 18.43 -1.12
C THR A 89 -27.91 18.31 -2.58
N ALA A 90 -27.03 17.96 -3.50
CA ALA A 90 -27.40 17.72 -4.90
C ALA A 90 -28.35 16.52 -5.05
N CYS A 91 -28.10 15.43 -4.31
CA CYS A 91 -29.02 14.28 -4.28
C CYS A 91 -30.38 14.66 -3.71
N TRP A 92 -30.43 15.47 -2.64
CA TRP A 92 -31.69 16.00 -2.11
C TRP A 92 -32.42 16.88 -3.12
N GLY A 93 -31.71 17.74 -3.85
CA GLY A 93 -32.28 18.55 -4.93
C GLY A 93 -32.93 17.71 -6.03
N SER A 94 -32.35 16.55 -6.38
CA SER A 94 -32.95 15.64 -7.36
C SER A 94 -34.32 15.07 -6.93
N GLN A 95 -34.62 15.04 -5.63
CA GLN A 95 -35.91 14.59 -5.12
C GLN A 95 -37.00 15.66 -5.23
N GLN A 96 -36.65 16.89 -5.59
CA GLN A 96 -37.55 18.03 -5.63
C GLN A 96 -38.01 18.41 -7.05
N THR A 97 -37.48 17.75 -8.09
CA THR A 97 -37.73 18.10 -9.51
C THR A 97 -39.22 18.12 -9.86
N GLU A 98 -39.99 17.18 -9.31
CA GLU A 98 -41.41 17.01 -9.61
C GLU A 98 -42.32 17.94 -8.81
N LEU A 99 -41.82 18.59 -7.75
CA LEU A 99 -42.67 19.29 -6.79
C LEU A 99 -43.41 20.50 -7.39
N LEU A 100 -42.82 21.12 -8.41
CA LEU A 100 -43.41 22.25 -9.13
C LEU A 100 -44.10 21.83 -10.43
N GLY A 101 -44.17 20.52 -10.73
CA GLY A 101 -44.72 20.01 -12.00
C GLY A 101 -43.84 20.30 -13.22
N GLU A 102 -42.59 20.72 -13.03
CA GLU A 102 -41.61 21.02 -14.09
C GLU A 102 -40.67 19.83 -14.38
N GLY A 103 -40.95 18.70 -13.76
CA GLY A 103 -40.22 17.47 -13.95
C GLY A 103 -40.30 16.91 -15.37
N THR A 104 -39.20 16.31 -15.81
CA THR A 104 -39.10 15.67 -17.15
C THR A 104 -39.29 14.15 -17.10
N HIS A 105 -39.38 13.59 -15.89
CA HIS A 105 -39.41 12.15 -15.58
C HIS A 105 -40.34 11.94 -14.39
N ASP A 106 -40.95 10.77 -14.23
CA ASP A 106 -41.89 10.52 -13.11
C ASP A 106 -41.22 10.61 -11.72
N GLY A 107 -39.88 10.49 -11.69
CA GLY A 107 -39.04 10.68 -10.52
C GLY A 107 -37.58 10.39 -10.83
N VAL A 108 -36.68 10.90 -9.98
CA VAL A 108 -35.23 10.69 -10.11
C VAL A 108 -34.75 9.86 -8.92
N PHE A 109 -34.32 8.62 -9.15
CA PHE A 109 -33.69 7.83 -8.08
C PHE A 109 -32.25 8.29 -7.88
N ALA A 110 -31.80 8.38 -6.63
CA ALA A 110 -30.49 8.96 -6.32
C ALA A 110 -29.58 8.03 -5.50
N VAL A 111 -28.28 8.08 -5.80
CA VAL A 111 -27.23 7.46 -4.98
C VAL A 111 -26.25 8.53 -4.52
N TRP A 112 -26.19 8.71 -3.21
CA TRP A 112 -25.11 9.41 -2.53
C TRP A 112 -24.02 8.42 -2.09
N TYR A 113 -22.75 8.81 -2.16
CA TYR A 113 -21.66 8.00 -1.57
C TYR A 113 -20.59 8.84 -0.88
N GLY A 114 -20.07 8.33 0.23
CA GLY A 114 -18.98 8.95 0.98
C GLY A 114 -18.38 7.99 2.00
N LYS A 115 -17.15 8.29 2.45
CA LYS A 115 -16.51 7.58 3.56
C LYS A 115 -17.05 8.08 4.90
N GLY A 116 -16.88 7.31 5.97
CA GLY A 116 -17.26 7.65 7.35
C GLY A 116 -17.13 9.13 7.75
N PRO A 117 -15.93 9.76 7.69
CA PRO A 117 -15.78 11.18 8.02
C PRO A 117 -16.59 12.13 7.12
N GLY A 118 -16.82 11.74 5.87
CA GLY A 118 -17.69 12.46 4.95
C GLY A 118 -19.17 12.34 5.30
N VAL A 119 -19.57 11.23 5.92
CA VAL A 119 -20.89 11.05 6.52
C VAL A 119 -21.03 11.97 7.73
N ASP A 120 -20.05 11.98 8.65
CA ASP A 120 -20.04 12.88 9.82
C ASP A 120 -20.21 14.35 9.39
N ARG A 121 -19.50 14.75 8.33
CA ARG A 121 -19.57 16.09 7.77
C ARG A 121 -20.94 16.43 7.18
N SER A 122 -21.64 15.45 6.63
CA SER A 122 -22.92 15.64 5.92
C SER A 122 -24.14 15.50 6.83
N GLY A 123 -23.95 15.41 8.16
CA GLY A 123 -25.05 15.18 9.12
C GLY A 123 -26.20 16.17 9.01
N ASP A 124 -25.91 17.45 8.76
CA ASP A 124 -26.92 18.51 8.63
C ASP A 124 -27.86 18.27 7.42
N VAL A 125 -27.29 18.07 6.23
CA VAL A 125 -28.08 17.80 5.03
C VAL A 125 -28.84 16.47 5.11
N PHE A 126 -28.28 15.43 5.75
CA PHE A 126 -29.03 14.19 5.96
C PHE A 126 -30.28 14.40 6.82
N ARG A 127 -30.19 15.24 7.87
CA ARG A 127 -31.33 15.59 8.71
C ARG A 127 -32.42 16.31 7.91
N HIS A 128 -32.04 17.35 7.17
CA HIS A 128 -32.96 18.10 6.31
C HIS A 128 -33.62 17.21 5.26
N ALA A 129 -32.82 16.38 4.58
CA ALA A 129 -33.31 15.57 3.48
C ALA A 129 -34.24 14.43 3.94
N ASN A 130 -33.96 13.79 5.09
CA ASN A 130 -34.81 12.71 5.59
C ASN A 130 -36.13 13.21 6.21
N LEU A 131 -36.09 14.37 6.91
CA LEU A 131 -37.30 15.07 7.38
C LEU A 131 -38.24 15.38 6.21
N ALA A 132 -37.71 16.03 5.17
CA ALA A 132 -38.46 16.32 3.95
C ALA A 132 -39.00 15.03 3.28
N GLY A 133 -38.13 14.03 3.13
CA GLY A 133 -38.42 12.73 2.53
C GLY A 133 -37.94 12.59 1.08
N SER A 134 -38.23 11.43 0.51
CA SER A 134 -37.89 11.09 -0.88
C SER A 134 -39.06 11.39 -1.84
N SER A 135 -38.77 11.49 -3.13
CA SER A 135 -39.80 11.51 -4.18
C SER A 135 -40.48 10.14 -4.29
N LYS A 136 -41.78 10.14 -4.63
CA LYS A 136 -42.63 8.94 -4.77
C LYS A 136 -42.05 7.89 -5.73
N HIS A 137 -41.50 8.33 -6.85
CA HIS A 137 -40.86 7.46 -7.85
C HIS A 137 -39.35 7.70 -7.97
N GLY A 138 -38.78 8.58 -7.14
CA GLY A 138 -37.33 8.77 -7.04
C GLY A 138 -36.71 7.73 -6.11
N GLY A 139 -36.70 8.03 -4.81
CA GLY A 139 -36.03 7.22 -3.80
C GLY A 139 -34.52 7.51 -3.73
N VAL A 140 -33.92 7.38 -2.55
CA VAL A 140 -32.50 7.73 -2.32
C VAL A 140 -31.78 6.64 -1.53
N LEU A 141 -30.59 6.28 -2.02
CA LEU A 141 -29.63 5.44 -1.31
C LEU A 141 -28.41 6.27 -0.86
N ALA A 142 -28.05 6.17 0.41
CA ALA A 142 -26.82 6.73 0.97
C ALA A 142 -25.81 5.60 1.25
N LEU A 143 -24.76 5.50 0.43
CA LEU A 143 -23.69 4.51 0.60
C LEU A 143 -22.66 5.02 1.62
N MET A 144 -22.62 4.42 2.81
CA MET A 144 -21.70 4.81 3.88
C MET A 144 -20.46 3.91 3.91
N GLY A 145 -19.29 4.47 3.61
CA GLY A 145 -18.03 3.73 3.55
C GLY A 145 -17.29 3.67 4.89
N ASP A 146 -17.30 2.51 5.56
CA ASP A 146 -16.62 2.27 6.83
C ASP A 146 -15.28 1.53 6.68
N ASP A 147 -14.27 1.97 7.43
CA ASP A 147 -12.96 1.32 7.58
C ASP A 147 -12.74 1.00 9.06
N HIS A 148 -13.16 -0.20 9.48
CA HIS A 148 -13.13 -0.62 10.89
C HIS A 148 -11.72 -0.69 11.48
N MET A 149 -10.70 -0.90 10.63
CA MET A 149 -9.30 -1.11 11.01
C MET A 149 -8.40 0.11 10.77
N ALA A 150 -8.95 1.19 10.19
CA ALA A 150 -8.19 2.37 9.77
C ALA A 150 -6.98 2.05 8.87
N GLU A 151 -7.07 1.01 8.04
CA GLU A 151 -5.97 0.60 7.15
C GLU A 151 -5.65 1.64 6.08
N SER A 152 -6.65 2.48 5.76
CA SER A 152 -6.62 3.51 4.73
C SER A 152 -7.18 4.86 5.23
N SER A 153 -7.29 5.01 6.55
CA SER A 153 -8.03 6.09 7.21
C SER A 153 -7.23 6.68 8.34
N THR A 154 -7.55 7.91 8.73
CA THR A 154 -7.04 8.51 9.96
C THR A 154 -7.73 7.98 11.21
N ASN A 155 -9.00 7.56 11.09
CA ASN A 155 -9.82 7.04 12.19
C ASN A 155 -10.44 5.68 11.82
N ALA A 156 -10.62 4.84 12.83
CA ALA A 156 -11.31 3.56 12.72
C ALA A 156 -12.82 3.76 12.87
N HIS A 157 -13.55 3.83 11.77
CA HIS A 157 -14.92 4.40 11.72
C HIS A 157 -16.05 3.39 11.99
N ALA A 158 -17.22 3.87 12.41
CA ALA A 158 -18.49 3.14 12.49
C ALA A 158 -19.65 4.14 12.34
N THR A 159 -20.24 4.22 11.14
CA THR A 159 -21.14 5.31 10.76
C THR A 159 -22.59 5.14 11.24
N GLU A 160 -23.04 3.93 11.55
CA GLU A 160 -24.48 3.64 11.70
C GLU A 160 -25.21 4.60 12.65
N PHE A 161 -24.57 5.00 13.74
CA PHE A 161 -25.17 5.88 14.75
C PHE A 161 -25.55 7.28 14.23
N LEU A 162 -24.91 7.78 13.17
CA LEU A 162 -25.33 9.05 12.55
C LEU A 162 -26.66 8.89 11.79
N PHE A 163 -26.86 7.74 11.13
CA PHE A 163 -28.12 7.45 10.46
C PHE A 163 -29.22 7.05 11.45
N VAL A 164 -28.87 6.49 12.60
CA VAL A 164 -29.80 6.35 13.74
C VAL A 164 -30.26 7.73 14.20
N ASP A 165 -29.35 8.69 14.37
CA ASP A 165 -29.64 10.07 14.80
C ASP A 165 -30.51 10.86 13.79
N THR A 166 -30.28 10.65 12.49
CA THR A 166 -31.07 11.27 11.41
C THR A 166 -32.31 10.45 11.01
N MET A 167 -32.56 9.33 11.70
CA MET A 167 -33.65 8.41 11.48
C MET A 167 -33.76 7.82 10.07
N VAL A 168 -32.62 7.53 9.44
CA VAL A 168 -32.53 6.92 8.10
C VAL A 168 -32.37 5.40 8.21
N PRO A 169 -33.30 4.58 7.68
CA PRO A 169 -33.18 3.13 7.65
C PRO A 169 -31.84 2.66 7.09
N ILE A 170 -31.22 1.67 7.72
CA ILE A 170 -29.88 1.18 7.39
C ILE A 170 -29.97 -0.27 6.94
N LEU A 171 -29.46 -0.59 5.76
CA LEU A 171 -29.26 -1.94 5.24
C LEU A 171 -27.78 -2.31 5.33
N ASN A 172 -27.48 -3.53 5.76
CA ASN A 172 -26.10 -3.98 5.98
C ASN A 172 -25.78 -5.26 5.18
N PRO A 173 -25.25 -5.13 3.95
CA PRO A 173 -24.95 -6.24 3.07
C PRO A 173 -23.74 -7.04 3.54
N ALA A 174 -23.86 -8.37 3.50
CA ALA A 174 -22.84 -9.31 3.92
C ALA A 174 -21.72 -9.50 2.88
N GLY A 175 -22.04 -9.33 1.59
CA GLY A 175 -21.10 -9.48 0.49
C GLY A 175 -21.59 -8.79 -0.78
N VAL A 176 -20.89 -9.02 -1.89
CA VAL A 176 -21.10 -8.32 -3.18
C VAL A 176 -22.51 -8.50 -3.73
N GLN A 177 -23.09 -9.70 -3.63
CA GLN A 177 -24.47 -9.99 -4.06
C GLN A 177 -25.49 -9.04 -3.41
N GLU A 178 -25.34 -8.84 -2.09
CA GLU A 178 -26.31 -8.08 -1.30
C GLU A 178 -26.19 -6.58 -1.50
N ILE A 179 -25.11 -6.08 -2.11
CA ILE A 179 -25.03 -4.68 -2.55
C ILE A 179 -26.10 -4.40 -3.61
N ILE A 180 -26.30 -5.34 -4.55
CA ILE A 180 -27.37 -5.23 -5.56
C ILE A 180 -28.72 -5.44 -4.87
N ASP A 181 -28.86 -6.53 -4.12
CA ASP A 181 -30.16 -6.93 -3.57
C ASP A 181 -30.70 -5.87 -2.61
N TYR A 182 -29.89 -5.43 -1.63
CA TYR A 182 -30.27 -4.40 -0.66
C TYR A 182 -30.32 -3.01 -1.29
N GLY A 183 -29.60 -2.78 -2.39
CA GLY A 183 -29.78 -1.62 -3.24
C GLY A 183 -31.20 -1.45 -3.76
N LEU A 184 -31.71 -2.48 -4.43
CA LEU A 184 -33.05 -2.49 -5.01
C LEU A 184 -34.14 -2.43 -3.92
N TYR A 185 -33.97 -3.19 -2.82
CA TYR A 185 -34.86 -3.05 -1.66
C TYR A 185 -34.82 -1.65 -1.04
N GLY A 186 -33.64 -1.02 -0.98
CA GLY A 186 -33.48 0.31 -0.40
C GLY A 186 -34.16 1.40 -1.22
N PHE A 187 -34.12 1.34 -2.56
CA PHE A 187 -34.90 2.26 -3.40
C PHE A 187 -36.40 2.09 -3.18
N ALA A 188 -36.89 0.85 -3.16
CA ALA A 188 -38.30 0.56 -2.92
C ALA A 188 -38.77 0.99 -1.52
N MET A 189 -37.97 0.71 -0.49
CA MET A 189 -38.22 1.17 0.88
C MET A 189 -38.23 2.69 0.98
N SER A 190 -37.27 3.35 0.33
CA SER A 190 -37.17 4.81 0.31
C SER A 190 -38.42 5.44 -0.31
N ARG A 191 -38.90 4.90 -1.44
CA ARG A 191 -40.12 5.37 -2.12
C ARG A 191 -41.37 5.14 -1.27
N PHE A 192 -41.48 3.96 -0.64
CA PHE A 192 -42.65 3.56 0.14
C PHE A 192 -42.75 4.33 1.48
N ALA A 193 -41.68 4.34 2.27
CA ALA A 193 -41.68 4.95 3.59
C ALA A 193 -41.43 6.47 3.56
N GLY A 194 -41.11 7.05 2.40
CA GLY A 194 -40.79 8.47 2.28
C GLY A 194 -39.52 8.88 3.03
N THR A 195 -38.64 7.92 3.34
CA THR A 195 -37.33 8.14 3.98
C THR A 195 -36.22 8.04 2.93
N TRP A 196 -35.02 8.49 3.27
CA TRP A 196 -33.83 7.96 2.61
C TRP A 196 -33.58 6.53 3.09
N ALA A 197 -32.76 5.76 2.40
CA ALA A 197 -32.23 4.50 2.89
C ALA A 197 -30.71 4.51 2.80
N ALA A 198 -30.01 3.92 3.77
CA ALA A 198 -28.57 3.88 3.79
C ALA A 198 -28.06 2.44 3.64
N ILE A 199 -26.90 2.27 2.99
CA ILE A 199 -26.26 0.96 2.80
C ILE A 199 -24.87 1.02 3.39
N LYS A 200 -24.60 0.15 4.37
CA LYS A 200 -23.27 0.01 4.96
C LYS A 200 -22.30 -0.66 3.99
N CYS A 201 -21.28 0.09 3.62
CA CYS A 201 -20.22 -0.34 2.72
C CYS A 201 -18.94 -0.52 3.53
N VAL A 202 -18.43 -1.74 3.59
CA VAL A 202 -17.13 -2.06 4.20
C VAL A 202 -16.17 -2.57 3.12
N LYS A 203 -14.88 -2.62 3.41
CA LYS A 203 -13.90 -3.17 2.46
C LYS A 203 -14.33 -4.54 1.93
N ASP A 204 -14.83 -5.40 2.81
CA ASP A 204 -15.20 -6.78 2.49
C ASP A 204 -16.39 -6.93 1.53
N ASN A 205 -17.18 -5.88 1.29
CA ASN A 205 -18.26 -5.92 0.30
C ASN A 205 -18.00 -4.99 -0.91
N ILE A 206 -17.23 -3.90 -0.77
CA ILE A 206 -16.91 -2.99 -1.89
C ILE A 206 -15.63 -3.36 -2.63
N GLU A 207 -14.55 -3.67 -1.91
CA GLU A 207 -13.23 -4.01 -2.49
C GLU A 207 -13.12 -5.50 -2.81
N SER A 208 -14.15 -6.28 -2.50
CA SER A 208 -14.26 -7.67 -2.88
C SER A 208 -14.79 -7.83 -4.30
N THR A 209 -14.32 -8.88 -4.98
CA THR A 209 -14.82 -9.33 -6.28
C THR A 209 -15.37 -10.74 -6.15
N ALA A 210 -16.55 -10.99 -6.72
CA ALA A 210 -17.21 -12.28 -6.64
C ALA A 210 -18.00 -12.58 -7.92
N SER A 211 -18.30 -13.87 -8.12
CA SER A 211 -19.35 -14.30 -9.04
C SER A 211 -20.71 -14.12 -8.36
N VAL A 212 -21.63 -13.40 -9.00
CA VAL A 212 -22.96 -13.08 -8.45
C VAL A 212 -24.08 -13.37 -9.46
N ASP A 213 -25.29 -13.55 -8.94
CA ASP A 213 -26.55 -13.61 -9.70
C ASP A 213 -27.11 -12.20 -9.84
N ALA A 214 -27.08 -11.69 -11.07
CA ALA A 214 -27.57 -10.38 -11.47
C ALA A 214 -28.81 -10.48 -12.38
N SER A 215 -29.58 -11.56 -12.26
CA SER A 215 -30.89 -11.69 -12.92
C SER A 215 -31.87 -10.62 -12.41
N LEU A 216 -32.66 -10.04 -13.33
CA LEU A 216 -33.61 -8.98 -12.98
C LEU A 216 -34.77 -9.46 -12.10
N GLU A 217 -35.11 -10.75 -12.22
CA GLU A 217 -36.22 -11.41 -11.49
C GLU A 217 -35.77 -12.04 -10.17
N ARG A 218 -34.49 -11.89 -9.79
CA ARG A 218 -33.94 -12.40 -8.53
C ARG A 218 -34.75 -12.00 -7.31
N LEU A 219 -35.27 -10.76 -7.31
CA LEU A 219 -36.01 -10.19 -6.21
C LEU A 219 -37.48 -9.96 -6.55
N ASN A 220 -38.34 -10.55 -5.71
CA ASN A 220 -39.76 -10.21 -5.62
C ASN A 220 -39.96 -9.18 -4.51
N ILE A 221 -40.05 -7.90 -4.86
CA ILE A 221 -40.23 -6.80 -3.90
C ILE A 221 -41.73 -6.61 -3.65
N VAL A 222 -42.13 -6.69 -2.38
CA VAL A 222 -43.52 -6.55 -1.93
C VAL A 222 -43.72 -5.16 -1.34
N ILE A 223 -44.73 -4.43 -1.83
CA ILE A 223 -45.18 -3.19 -1.20
C ILE A 223 -46.33 -3.54 -0.24
N PRO A 224 -46.18 -3.32 1.08
CA PRO A 224 -47.21 -3.70 2.03
C PRO A 224 -48.40 -2.73 2.03
N ASP A 225 -49.56 -3.24 2.40
CA ASP A 225 -50.70 -2.41 2.78
C ASP A 225 -50.38 -1.67 4.09
N PHE A 226 -50.50 -0.34 4.08
CA PHE A 226 -50.19 0.52 5.21
C PHE A 226 -51.14 1.73 5.24
N ASP A 227 -51.57 2.13 6.43
CA ASP A 227 -52.45 3.28 6.62
C ASP A 227 -51.65 4.58 6.42
N MET A 228 -51.71 5.12 5.21
CA MET A 228 -50.95 6.30 4.82
C MET A 228 -51.58 7.56 5.41
N PRO A 229 -50.80 8.48 6.00
CA PRO A 229 -51.33 9.76 6.44
C PRO A 229 -51.83 10.59 5.24
N PRO A 230 -52.67 11.62 5.47
CA PRO A 230 -53.10 12.53 4.42
C PRO A 230 -51.93 13.07 3.58
N GLY A 231 -52.04 12.94 2.26
CA GLY A 231 -51.00 13.33 1.30
C GLY A 231 -49.78 12.38 1.21
N GLY A 232 -49.75 11.28 1.95
CA GLY A 232 -48.69 10.24 1.90
C GLY A 232 -47.41 10.57 2.68
N LEU A 233 -46.32 9.85 2.41
CA LEU A 233 -45.04 9.95 3.14
C LEU A 233 -43.92 10.66 2.37
N ASN A 234 -44.09 10.88 1.08
CA ASN A 234 -43.08 11.49 0.20
C ASN A 234 -42.94 13.02 0.40
N ILE A 235 -41.87 13.57 -0.16
CA ILE A 235 -41.55 15.00 -0.11
C ILE A 235 -42.63 15.87 -0.76
N ARG A 236 -42.93 17.04 -0.16
CA ARG A 236 -43.95 18.00 -0.60
C ARG A 236 -43.80 19.37 0.08
N HIS A 237 -44.45 20.41 -0.47
CA HIS A 237 -44.23 21.82 -0.07
C HIS A 237 -45.15 22.32 1.05
N GLU A 238 -46.31 21.70 1.22
CA GLU A 238 -47.38 22.18 2.11
C GLU A 238 -47.13 21.91 3.60
N ILE A 239 -45.97 21.36 3.96
CA ILE A 239 -45.64 20.97 5.35
C ILE A 239 -44.51 21.84 5.88
N ASP A 240 -44.74 22.45 7.04
CA ASP A 240 -43.74 23.15 7.82
C ASP A 240 -42.79 22.17 8.56
N MET A 241 -41.94 22.72 9.41
CA MET A 241 -40.86 21.93 10.03
C MET A 241 -41.40 20.94 11.07
N LEU A 242 -42.48 21.30 11.78
CA LEU A 242 -43.10 20.44 12.79
C LEU A 242 -43.90 19.32 12.14
N GLY A 243 -44.62 19.59 11.05
CA GLY A 243 -45.31 18.52 10.32
C GLY A 243 -44.35 17.53 9.65
N GLN A 244 -43.15 17.97 9.26
CA GLN A 244 -42.12 17.05 8.75
C GLN A 244 -41.58 16.13 9.87
N GLU A 245 -41.36 16.68 11.06
CA GLU A 245 -40.96 15.93 12.25
C GLU A 245 -42.03 14.92 12.66
N GLU A 246 -43.29 15.36 12.81
CA GLU A 246 -44.44 14.51 13.14
C GLU A 246 -44.52 13.30 12.20
N ARG A 247 -44.46 13.53 10.87
CA ARG A 247 -44.50 12.44 9.88
C ARG A 247 -43.36 11.44 10.05
N LEU A 248 -42.15 11.92 10.31
CA LEU A 248 -40.98 11.06 10.49
C LEU A 248 -41.16 10.15 11.72
N HIS A 249 -41.61 10.72 12.84
CA HIS A 249 -41.76 10.02 14.11
C HIS A 249 -42.99 9.10 14.16
N GLU A 250 -44.14 9.56 13.67
CA GLU A 250 -45.41 8.85 13.83
C GLU A 250 -45.71 7.86 12.70
N HIS A 251 -45.20 8.11 11.49
CA HIS A 251 -45.59 7.32 10.31
C HIS A 251 -44.42 6.68 9.55
N LYS A 252 -43.38 7.44 9.19
CA LYS A 252 -42.31 6.94 8.29
C LYS A 252 -41.55 5.76 8.89
N ARG A 253 -41.25 5.79 10.20
CA ARG A 253 -40.58 4.67 10.88
C ARG A 253 -41.44 3.40 10.89
N ALA A 254 -42.73 3.53 11.15
CA ALA A 254 -43.66 2.40 11.13
C ALA A 254 -43.80 1.81 9.71
N ALA A 255 -43.87 2.67 8.68
CA ALA A 255 -43.87 2.25 7.28
C ALA A 255 -42.58 1.50 6.90
N ALA A 256 -41.41 1.98 7.34
CA ALA A 256 -40.16 1.26 7.13
C ALA A 256 -40.19 -0.14 7.80
N SER A 257 -40.74 -0.27 9.02
CA SER A 257 -40.92 -1.57 9.70
C SER A 257 -41.85 -2.50 8.92
N ALA A 258 -42.99 -1.99 8.43
CA ALA A 258 -43.92 -2.77 7.62
C ALA A 258 -43.26 -3.28 6.32
N PHE A 259 -42.45 -2.45 5.67
CA PHE A 259 -41.68 -2.84 4.49
C PHE A 259 -40.65 -3.94 4.81
N ILE A 260 -39.93 -3.80 5.93
CA ILE A 260 -38.95 -4.79 6.40
C ILE A 260 -39.61 -6.16 6.61
N GLN A 261 -40.80 -6.20 7.23
CA GLN A 261 -41.57 -7.42 7.44
C GLN A 261 -42.03 -8.06 6.14
N ALA A 262 -42.69 -7.29 5.27
CA ALA A 262 -43.26 -7.80 4.02
C ALA A 262 -42.21 -8.39 3.06
N ASN A 263 -40.97 -7.90 3.13
CA ASN A 263 -39.87 -8.36 2.29
C ASN A 263 -38.92 -9.34 2.98
N GLY A 264 -39.19 -9.73 4.24
CA GLY A 264 -38.39 -10.69 4.99
C GLY A 264 -36.90 -10.30 5.09
N LEU A 265 -36.60 -9.00 5.24
CA LEU A 265 -35.22 -8.51 5.20
C LEU A 265 -34.37 -9.05 6.36
N ASN A 266 -35.01 -9.35 7.49
CA ASN A 266 -34.40 -10.04 8.63
C ASN A 266 -34.90 -11.48 8.64
N ARG A 267 -34.00 -12.46 8.61
CA ARG A 267 -34.33 -13.87 8.34
C ARG A 267 -33.77 -14.84 9.37
N ILE A 268 -34.60 -15.81 9.77
CA ILE A 268 -34.13 -17.00 10.50
C ILE A 268 -33.51 -17.95 9.47
N VAL A 269 -32.19 -18.07 9.49
CA VAL A 269 -31.41 -18.91 8.56
C VAL A 269 -31.36 -20.35 9.03
N TYR A 270 -31.13 -20.59 10.33
CA TYR A 270 -31.26 -21.91 10.93
C TYR A 270 -32.42 -21.86 11.90
N SER A 271 -33.38 -22.78 11.77
CA SER A 271 -34.61 -22.77 12.59
C SER A 271 -34.38 -23.11 14.07
N GLY A 272 -33.33 -23.89 14.36
CA GLY A 272 -33.10 -24.49 15.68
C GLY A 272 -33.98 -25.71 15.97
N GLY A 273 -34.66 -26.26 14.96
CA GLY A 273 -35.48 -27.45 15.09
C GLY A 273 -36.70 -27.26 16.02
N ARG A 274 -37.14 -28.35 16.65
CA ARG A 274 -38.37 -28.38 17.48
C ARG A 274 -38.19 -27.72 18.85
N ASN A 275 -36.96 -27.67 19.37
CA ASN A 275 -36.66 -27.16 20.71
C ASN A 275 -35.42 -26.26 20.65
N PRO A 276 -35.53 -25.07 20.04
CA PRO A 276 -34.45 -24.10 19.99
C PRO A 276 -34.11 -23.64 21.42
N LYS A 277 -32.83 -23.48 21.74
CA LYS A 277 -32.38 -23.03 23.07
C LYS A 277 -31.36 -21.89 22.99
N LEU A 278 -30.47 -21.92 22.01
CA LEU A 278 -29.48 -20.88 21.79
C LEU A 278 -29.72 -20.20 20.45
N GLY A 279 -29.83 -18.89 20.45
CA GLY A 279 -29.92 -18.06 19.26
C GLY A 279 -28.61 -17.32 18.99
N VAL A 280 -28.22 -17.25 17.72
CA VAL A 280 -27.13 -16.39 17.25
C VAL A 280 -27.73 -15.34 16.34
N ILE A 281 -27.56 -14.06 16.69
CA ILE A 281 -27.95 -12.93 15.86
C ILE A 281 -26.69 -12.32 15.26
N THR A 282 -26.72 -12.06 13.96
CA THR A 282 -25.59 -11.45 13.27
C THR A 282 -26.04 -10.64 12.05
N ILE A 283 -25.12 -9.87 11.48
CA ILE A 283 -25.40 -8.80 10.54
C ILE A 283 -24.23 -8.59 9.59
N GLY A 284 -24.52 -8.13 8.37
CA GLY A 284 -23.50 -7.64 7.44
C GLY A 284 -22.40 -8.66 7.22
N LYS A 285 -21.15 -8.19 7.13
CA LYS A 285 -19.99 -9.07 6.99
C LYS A 285 -19.92 -10.14 8.10
N SER A 286 -20.23 -9.80 9.35
CA SER A 286 -20.18 -10.77 10.45
C SER A 286 -21.10 -11.98 10.25
N TYR A 287 -22.15 -11.88 9.42
CA TYR A 287 -22.94 -13.05 9.04
C TYR A 287 -22.09 -14.12 8.34
N LEU A 288 -21.24 -13.71 7.42
CA LEU A 288 -20.31 -14.57 6.71
C LEU A 288 -19.28 -15.17 7.70
N ASP A 289 -18.74 -14.34 8.61
CA ASP A 289 -17.81 -14.82 9.63
C ASP A 289 -18.45 -15.81 10.62
N VAL A 290 -19.72 -15.61 11.01
CA VAL A 290 -20.48 -16.54 11.86
C VAL A 290 -20.77 -17.85 11.13
N ARG A 291 -21.09 -17.80 9.83
CA ARG A 291 -21.28 -19.01 9.02
C ARG A 291 -20.01 -19.84 8.96
N GLN A 292 -18.86 -19.20 8.72
CA GLN A 292 -17.56 -19.85 8.78
C GLN A 292 -17.26 -20.40 10.18
N ALA A 293 -17.54 -19.63 11.22
CA ALA A 293 -17.30 -20.03 12.61
C ALA A 293 -18.11 -21.26 13.02
N LEU A 294 -19.38 -21.34 12.61
CA LEU A 294 -20.25 -22.50 12.86
C LEU A 294 -19.74 -23.74 12.13
N GLU A 295 -19.32 -23.59 10.86
CA GLU A 295 -18.70 -24.68 10.09
C GLU A 295 -17.41 -25.19 10.75
N ASP A 296 -16.54 -24.29 11.21
CA ASP A 296 -15.28 -24.62 11.87
C ASP A 296 -15.48 -25.45 13.15
N ILE A 297 -16.57 -25.21 13.88
CA ILE A 297 -16.97 -26.02 15.06
C ILE A 297 -17.90 -27.19 14.72
N GLY A 298 -18.13 -27.48 13.43
CA GLY A 298 -18.85 -28.67 12.95
C GLY A 298 -20.37 -28.53 12.94
N ILE A 299 -20.89 -27.31 12.86
CA ILE A 299 -22.30 -27.00 12.94
C ILE A 299 -22.80 -26.49 11.59
N ASP A 300 -23.32 -27.41 10.79
CA ASP A 300 -24.18 -27.10 9.66
C ASP A 300 -25.64 -26.91 10.11
N GLU A 301 -26.54 -26.63 9.17
CA GLU A 301 -27.97 -26.47 9.48
C GLU A 301 -28.58 -27.73 10.12
N LYS A 302 -28.18 -28.92 9.67
CA LYS A 302 -28.70 -30.20 10.18
C LYS A 302 -28.30 -30.40 11.64
N ALA A 303 -27.03 -30.15 11.96
CA ALA A 303 -26.50 -30.19 13.31
C ALA A 303 -27.18 -29.13 14.18
N ALA A 304 -27.30 -27.89 13.70
CA ALA A 304 -27.95 -26.79 14.40
C ALA A 304 -29.41 -27.14 14.78
N ASN A 305 -30.18 -27.70 13.84
CA ASN A 305 -31.56 -28.13 14.08
C ASN A 305 -31.66 -29.31 15.07
N ARG A 306 -30.67 -30.21 15.10
CA ARG A 306 -30.62 -31.33 16.04
C ARG A 306 -30.36 -30.88 17.47
N ILE A 307 -29.45 -29.92 17.65
CA ILE A 307 -28.98 -29.50 18.98
C ILE A 307 -29.63 -28.21 19.50
N GLY A 308 -30.56 -27.62 18.75
CA GLY A 308 -31.35 -26.47 19.21
C GLY A 308 -30.69 -25.11 19.02
N ILE A 309 -29.91 -24.92 17.94
CA ILE A 309 -29.26 -23.64 17.62
C ILE A 309 -30.00 -22.93 16.49
N ARG A 310 -30.44 -21.70 16.75
CA ARG A 310 -31.08 -20.82 15.79
C ARG A 310 -30.08 -19.77 15.30
N LEU A 311 -30.07 -19.48 14.00
CA LEU A 311 -29.23 -18.43 13.40
C LEU A 311 -30.15 -17.39 12.75
N PHE A 312 -29.96 -16.12 13.09
CA PHE A 312 -30.75 -15.01 12.56
C PHE A 312 -29.85 -13.97 11.93
N LYS A 313 -30.13 -13.70 10.65
CA LYS A 313 -29.43 -12.69 9.88
C LYS A 313 -30.29 -11.43 9.80
N VAL A 314 -29.73 -10.33 10.28
CA VAL A 314 -30.33 -9.01 10.19
C VAL A 314 -29.88 -8.34 8.89
N GLY A 315 -30.82 -8.05 8.00
CA GLY A 315 -30.57 -7.26 6.78
C GLY A 315 -30.73 -5.76 7.04
N CYS A 316 -31.70 -5.38 7.89
CA CYS A 316 -31.95 -4.01 8.30
C CYS A 316 -31.66 -3.82 9.81
N PRO A 317 -30.42 -3.42 10.19
CA PRO A 317 -30.06 -3.13 11.59
C PRO A 317 -30.90 -2.07 12.29
N TRP A 318 -31.39 -1.10 11.52
CA TRP A 318 -32.11 0.03 12.06
C TRP A 318 -33.15 0.52 11.04
N PRO A 319 -34.42 0.69 11.43
CA PRO A 319 -34.99 0.23 12.70
C PRO A 319 -35.01 -1.30 12.77
N LEU A 320 -34.63 -1.87 13.92
CA LEU A 320 -34.76 -3.31 14.14
C LEU A 320 -36.23 -3.67 14.43
N ASP A 321 -36.84 -4.45 13.56
CA ASP A 321 -38.26 -4.79 13.63
C ASP A 321 -38.59 -5.70 14.83
N PHE A 322 -39.55 -5.27 15.67
CA PHE A 322 -39.95 -5.99 16.89
C PHE A 322 -40.51 -7.39 16.61
N GLN A 323 -41.37 -7.54 15.60
CA GLN A 323 -42.06 -8.80 15.34
C GLN A 323 -41.06 -9.90 14.94
N HIS A 324 -40.12 -9.57 14.06
CA HIS A 324 -39.03 -10.48 13.72
C HIS A 324 -38.18 -10.89 14.94
N ILE A 325 -37.87 -9.93 15.84
CA ILE A 325 -37.13 -10.22 17.08
C ILE A 325 -37.94 -11.17 17.97
N ALA A 326 -39.22 -10.90 18.17
CA ALA A 326 -40.09 -11.69 19.05
C ALA A 326 -40.25 -13.13 18.53
N ASP A 327 -40.43 -13.29 17.22
CA ASP A 327 -40.50 -14.62 16.58
C ASP A 327 -39.17 -15.38 16.69
N PHE A 328 -38.04 -14.69 16.52
CA PHE A 328 -36.72 -15.29 16.72
C PHE A 328 -36.46 -15.70 18.17
N ALA A 329 -36.81 -14.84 19.14
CA ALA A 329 -36.54 -15.04 20.56
C ALA A 329 -37.39 -16.15 21.19
N ARG A 330 -38.51 -16.53 20.57
CA ARG A 330 -39.44 -17.54 21.08
C ARG A 330 -38.74 -18.87 21.37
N GLY A 331 -38.76 -19.27 22.64
CA GLY A 331 -38.23 -20.54 23.15
C GLY A 331 -36.74 -20.53 23.46
N LEU A 332 -36.02 -19.43 23.24
CA LEU A 332 -34.59 -19.35 23.51
C LEU A 332 -34.30 -19.09 25.00
N ASP A 333 -33.26 -19.73 25.52
CA ASP A 333 -32.68 -19.47 26.83
C ASP A 333 -31.60 -18.38 26.74
N THR A 334 -30.85 -18.35 25.63
CA THR A 334 -29.73 -17.44 25.42
C THR A 334 -29.69 -16.93 23.99
N ILE A 335 -29.40 -15.64 23.82
CA ILE A 335 -29.09 -15.02 22.53
C ILE A 335 -27.66 -14.47 22.58
N VAL A 336 -26.87 -14.86 21.58
CA VAL A 336 -25.52 -14.32 21.35
C VAL A 336 -25.57 -13.37 20.15
N VAL A 337 -25.21 -12.11 20.36
CA VAL A 337 -25.19 -11.07 19.34
C VAL A 337 -23.77 -10.88 18.81
N VAL A 338 -23.57 -11.18 17.53
CA VAL A 338 -22.30 -11.03 16.80
C VAL A 338 -22.43 -9.87 15.82
N GLU A 339 -22.01 -8.68 16.26
CA GLU A 339 -21.99 -7.45 15.47
C GLU A 339 -20.63 -6.75 15.57
N GLU A 340 -20.20 -6.01 14.55
CA GLU A 340 -18.91 -5.30 14.56
C GLU A 340 -18.97 -4.01 15.39
N LYS A 341 -17.82 -3.55 15.89
CA LYS A 341 -17.65 -2.23 16.55
C LYS A 341 -18.59 -2.03 17.75
N ARG A 342 -19.51 -1.06 17.73
CA ARG A 342 -20.38 -0.73 18.89
C ARG A 342 -21.64 -1.60 18.90
N SER A 343 -22.29 -1.73 20.04
CA SER A 343 -23.55 -2.46 20.19
C SER A 343 -24.73 -1.65 19.66
N LEU A 344 -25.24 -1.98 18.47
CA LEU A 344 -26.46 -1.40 17.89
C LEU A 344 -27.63 -2.39 18.00
N ILE A 345 -27.40 -3.65 17.64
CA ILE A 345 -28.41 -4.71 17.71
C ILE A 345 -28.64 -5.14 19.15
N GLU A 346 -27.57 -5.35 19.92
CA GLU A 346 -27.67 -5.83 21.32
C GLU A 346 -28.50 -4.87 22.19
N VAL A 347 -28.37 -3.56 21.99
CA VAL A 347 -29.13 -2.55 22.74
C VAL A 347 -30.60 -2.58 22.36
N GLN A 348 -30.91 -2.57 21.06
CA GLN A 348 -32.29 -2.64 20.55
C GLN A 348 -32.98 -3.94 20.99
N LEU A 349 -32.27 -5.08 21.03
CA LEU A 349 -32.84 -6.34 21.51
C LEU A 349 -33.25 -6.26 22.97
N ARG A 350 -32.40 -5.70 23.83
CA ARG A 350 -32.75 -5.51 25.25
C ARG A 350 -33.92 -4.56 25.40
N GLU A 351 -33.92 -3.44 24.69
CA GLU A 351 -35.02 -2.47 24.71
C GLU A 351 -36.37 -3.09 24.30
N ASN A 352 -36.36 -3.94 23.27
CA ASN A 352 -37.57 -4.60 22.77
C ASN A 352 -38.01 -5.80 23.64
N LEU A 353 -37.09 -6.58 24.20
CA LEU A 353 -37.42 -7.85 24.89
C LEU A 353 -37.48 -7.73 26.41
N TYR A 354 -36.64 -6.93 27.04
CA TYR A 354 -36.57 -6.84 28.50
C TYR A 354 -37.73 -5.98 29.01
N GLY A 355 -38.68 -6.64 29.67
CA GLY A 355 -40.01 -6.11 29.97
C GLY A 355 -41.13 -7.05 29.53
N THR A 356 -40.82 -8.03 28.67
CA THR A 356 -41.73 -9.12 28.30
C THR A 356 -41.62 -10.31 29.27
N ALA A 357 -42.67 -11.16 29.32
CA ALA A 357 -42.78 -12.28 30.25
C ALA A 357 -41.71 -13.38 30.05
N ALA A 358 -41.16 -13.51 28.85
CA ALA A 358 -40.14 -14.50 28.51
C ALA A 358 -39.01 -13.80 27.73
N HIS A 359 -37.92 -13.49 28.42
CA HIS A 359 -36.74 -12.87 27.82
C HIS A 359 -35.53 -13.79 27.98
N PRO A 360 -34.82 -14.14 26.88
CA PRO A 360 -33.56 -14.88 26.97
C PRO A 360 -32.46 -14.03 27.59
N ALA A 361 -31.42 -14.69 28.09
CA ALA A 361 -30.17 -13.99 28.43
C ALA A 361 -29.52 -13.47 27.14
N ILE A 362 -29.29 -12.16 27.05
CA ILE A 362 -28.66 -11.52 25.87
C ILE A 362 -27.20 -11.17 26.17
N VAL A 363 -26.28 -11.83 25.46
CA VAL A 363 -24.84 -11.56 25.47
C VAL A 363 -24.35 -11.15 24.08
N GLY A 364 -23.21 -10.47 24.01
CA GLY A 364 -22.68 -9.96 22.74
C GLY A 364 -21.33 -9.30 22.91
N LYS A 365 -21.28 -7.98 23.09
CA LYS A 365 -20.03 -7.27 23.43
C LYS A 365 -19.46 -7.74 24.75
N LYS A 366 -20.33 -7.99 25.72
CA LYS A 366 -19.97 -8.57 27.01
C LYS A 366 -20.62 -9.93 27.19
N ASP A 367 -19.94 -10.80 27.92
CA ASP A 367 -20.46 -12.09 28.35
C ASP A 367 -21.32 -11.97 29.61
N GLU A 368 -21.71 -13.13 30.17
CA GLU A 368 -22.56 -13.22 31.35
C GLU A 368 -21.86 -12.74 32.63
N ARG A 369 -20.52 -12.57 32.61
CA ARG A 369 -19.70 -12.08 33.73
C ARG A 369 -19.36 -10.60 33.60
N GLY A 370 -19.71 -9.99 32.48
CA GLY A 370 -19.35 -8.60 32.16
C GLY A 370 -17.98 -8.44 31.52
N ASP A 371 -17.29 -9.54 31.21
CA ASP A 371 -16.02 -9.55 30.49
C ASP A 371 -16.27 -9.35 28.99
N TRP A 372 -15.26 -8.88 28.24
CA TRP A 372 -15.39 -8.70 26.80
C TRP A 372 -15.52 -10.05 26.09
N LEU A 373 -16.62 -10.22 25.37
CA LEU A 373 -16.88 -11.38 24.51
C LEU A 373 -16.51 -11.07 23.06
N PHE A 374 -17.11 -10.03 22.48
CA PHE A 374 -16.72 -9.51 21.17
C PHE A 374 -16.17 -8.08 21.32
N PRO A 375 -14.95 -7.80 20.82
CA PRO A 375 -14.33 -6.50 21.02
C PRO A 375 -15.10 -5.39 20.31
N ALA A 376 -15.20 -4.23 20.95
CA ALA A 376 -15.76 -3.03 20.32
C ALA A 376 -14.79 -2.29 19.39
N LYS A 377 -13.52 -2.71 19.37
CA LYS A 377 -12.44 -2.15 18.56
C LYS A 377 -12.02 -3.14 17.48
N GLY A 378 -11.50 -2.61 16.37
CA GLY A 378 -11.05 -3.43 15.24
C GLY A 378 -12.19 -4.19 14.56
N ALA A 379 -11.80 -5.22 13.79
CA ALA A 379 -12.69 -6.16 13.12
C ALA A 379 -12.78 -7.46 13.95
N LEU A 380 -13.89 -8.18 13.82
CA LEU A 380 -14.03 -9.50 14.42
C LEU A 380 -13.24 -10.55 13.62
N ASP A 381 -12.69 -11.53 14.33
CA ASP A 381 -12.01 -12.69 13.73
C ASP A 381 -12.92 -13.93 13.77
N PRO A 382 -13.06 -14.69 12.66
CA PRO A 382 -13.91 -15.88 12.64
C PRO A 382 -13.54 -16.94 13.67
N ASN A 383 -12.24 -17.13 14.01
CA ASN A 383 -11.85 -18.12 15.01
C ASN A 383 -12.23 -17.65 16.42
N GLU A 384 -12.12 -16.35 16.72
CA GLU A 384 -12.62 -15.78 17.99
C GLU A 384 -14.14 -15.97 18.12
N ILE A 385 -14.88 -15.75 17.03
CA ILE A 385 -16.33 -16.02 16.97
C ILE A 385 -16.62 -17.51 17.21
N ALA A 386 -15.87 -18.40 16.56
CA ALA A 386 -16.04 -19.85 16.69
C ALA A 386 -15.79 -20.33 18.13
N ILE A 387 -14.73 -19.85 18.77
CA ILE A 387 -14.43 -20.14 20.18
C ILE A 387 -15.55 -19.62 21.07
N ALA A 388 -15.93 -18.35 20.89
CA ALA A 388 -16.99 -17.70 21.66
C ALA A 388 -18.30 -18.49 21.58
N LEU A 389 -18.76 -18.80 20.37
CA LEU A 389 -20.00 -19.55 20.14
C LEU A 389 -19.90 -20.97 20.68
N GLY A 390 -18.81 -21.69 20.40
CA GLY A 390 -18.60 -23.06 20.85
C GLY A 390 -18.69 -23.20 22.38
N GLU A 391 -18.11 -22.26 23.13
CA GLU A 391 -18.17 -22.26 24.60
C GLU A 391 -19.59 -22.02 25.14
N ARG A 392 -20.36 -21.13 24.52
CA ARG A 392 -21.76 -20.89 24.93
C ARG A 392 -22.65 -22.06 24.52
N ILE A 393 -22.39 -22.70 23.39
CA ILE A 393 -23.09 -23.92 22.99
C ILE A 393 -22.87 -25.03 24.02
N LEU A 394 -21.62 -25.29 24.42
CA LEU A 394 -21.30 -26.29 25.44
C LEU A 394 -21.96 -25.99 26.79
N ARG A 395 -22.12 -24.71 27.13
CA ARG A 395 -22.76 -24.25 28.37
C ARG A 395 -24.29 -24.34 28.34
N THR A 396 -24.93 -23.88 27.27
CA THR A 396 -26.39 -23.74 27.18
C THR A 396 -27.07 -25.02 26.68
N ILE A 397 -26.47 -25.72 25.72
CA ILE A 397 -27.04 -26.93 25.13
C ILE A 397 -26.61 -28.17 25.92
N GLY A 398 -25.33 -28.28 26.24
CA GLY A 398 -24.73 -29.41 26.95
C GLY A 398 -23.37 -29.84 26.38
N PRO A 399 -22.68 -30.79 27.04
CA PRO A 399 -21.34 -31.22 26.64
C PRO A 399 -21.33 -31.92 25.28
N SER A 400 -20.31 -31.63 24.47
CA SER A 400 -20.03 -32.28 23.20
C SER A 400 -18.51 -32.39 23.02
N GLU A 401 -18.00 -33.62 22.95
CA GLU A 401 -16.57 -33.87 22.77
C GLU A 401 -16.05 -33.33 21.44
N GLU A 402 -16.85 -33.43 20.37
CA GLU A 402 -16.48 -32.94 19.04
C GLU A 402 -16.31 -31.41 19.04
N ILE A 403 -17.29 -30.67 19.57
CA ILE A 403 -17.24 -29.21 19.63
C ILE A 403 -16.09 -28.77 20.54
N ALA A 404 -15.92 -29.41 21.70
CA ALA A 404 -14.84 -29.10 22.62
C ALA A 404 -13.45 -29.30 21.98
N ALA A 405 -13.25 -30.39 21.25
CA ALA A 405 -11.99 -30.65 20.54
C ALA A 405 -11.70 -29.60 19.44
N ARG A 406 -12.72 -29.22 18.66
CA ARG A 406 -12.59 -28.18 17.63
C ARG A 406 -12.29 -26.80 18.24
N VAL A 407 -12.97 -26.42 19.32
CA VAL A 407 -12.70 -25.19 20.07
C VAL A 407 -11.28 -25.17 20.64
N ALA A 408 -10.81 -26.28 21.22
CA ALA A 408 -9.45 -26.39 21.73
C ALA A 408 -8.41 -26.21 20.61
N LYS A 409 -8.64 -26.79 19.43
CA LYS A 409 -7.79 -26.60 18.25
C LYS A 409 -7.78 -25.15 17.76
N LEU A 410 -8.93 -24.48 17.73
CA LEU A 410 -9.01 -23.06 17.36
C LEU A 410 -8.28 -22.16 18.37
N ARG A 411 -8.38 -22.46 19.67
CA ARG A 411 -7.60 -21.79 20.72
C ARG A 411 -6.10 -21.95 20.52
N GLN A 412 -5.64 -23.12 20.08
CA GLN A 412 -4.24 -23.35 19.73
C GLN A 412 -3.82 -22.44 18.55
N PHE A 413 -4.61 -22.35 17.48
CA PHE A 413 -4.33 -21.45 16.36
C PHE A 413 -4.32 -19.98 16.77
N GLN A 414 -5.22 -19.56 17.65
CA GLN A 414 -5.24 -18.20 18.19
C GLN A 414 -4.03 -17.90 19.10
N ALA A 415 -3.60 -18.86 19.92
CA ALA A 415 -2.37 -18.73 20.70
C ALA A 415 -1.13 -18.59 19.81
N MET A 416 -1.04 -19.41 18.74
CA MET A 416 0.02 -19.27 17.74
C MET A 416 0.01 -17.89 17.07
N LEU A 417 -1.17 -17.36 16.73
CA LEU A 417 -1.30 -15.98 16.22
C LEU A 417 -0.77 -14.99 17.26
N ALA A 418 -1.14 -15.09 18.54
CA ALA A 418 -0.68 -14.18 19.58
C ALA A 418 0.85 -14.15 19.68
N ASP A 419 1.49 -15.33 19.66
CA ASP A 419 2.95 -15.50 19.79
C ASP A 419 3.73 -15.19 18.51
N THR A 420 3.05 -15.13 17.35
CA THR A 420 3.70 -14.79 16.07
C THR A 420 4.14 -13.33 16.10
N VAL A 421 5.44 -13.10 15.86
CA VAL A 421 6.08 -11.77 15.81
C VAL A 421 6.39 -11.40 14.37
N ASP A 422 6.13 -10.15 13.99
CA ASP A 422 6.58 -9.62 12.69
C ASP A 422 8.11 -9.68 12.60
N ILE A 423 8.61 -10.38 11.58
CA ILE A 423 10.06 -10.49 11.34
C ILE A 423 10.56 -9.29 10.52
N GLY A 424 9.66 -8.61 9.82
CA GLY A 424 9.91 -7.34 9.16
C GLY A 424 8.60 -6.62 8.84
N SER A 425 8.64 -5.29 8.76
CA SER A 425 7.49 -4.46 8.37
C SER A 425 7.87 -3.50 7.25
N ARG A 426 6.90 -3.20 6.37
CA ARG A 426 7.05 -2.20 5.31
C ARG A 426 6.26 -0.95 5.66
N THR A 427 6.95 0.04 6.23
CA THR A 427 6.34 1.35 6.49
C THR A 427 5.93 2.03 5.17
N PRO A 428 4.71 2.59 5.07
CA PRO A 428 4.26 3.34 3.90
C PRO A 428 5.29 4.40 3.46
N PHE A 429 5.62 4.43 2.15
CA PHE A 429 6.64 5.33 1.62
C PHE A 429 6.26 6.04 0.33
N PHE A 430 6.97 7.14 0.01
CA PHE A 430 6.74 7.90 -1.21
C PHE A 430 7.23 7.14 -2.45
N CYS A 431 6.49 7.26 -3.55
CA CYS A 431 6.90 6.72 -4.85
C CYS A 431 8.25 7.30 -5.29
N SER A 432 9.00 6.57 -6.11
CA SER A 432 10.20 7.11 -6.78
C SER A 432 9.86 8.40 -7.52
N GLY A 433 10.62 9.47 -7.27
CA GLY A 433 10.39 10.79 -7.87
C GLY A 433 9.12 11.52 -7.45
N CYS A 434 8.51 11.12 -6.33
CA CYS A 434 7.34 11.80 -5.78
C CYS A 434 7.67 13.27 -5.45
N PRO A 435 6.80 14.24 -5.82
CA PRO A 435 7.00 15.64 -5.45
C PRO A 435 6.97 15.89 -3.93
N HIS A 436 6.30 15.02 -3.17
CA HIS A 436 6.33 15.07 -1.70
C HIS A 436 7.74 14.91 -1.13
N ASN A 437 8.68 14.28 -1.86
CA ASN A 437 10.04 14.10 -1.39
C ASN A 437 10.77 15.42 -1.14
N SER A 438 10.47 16.46 -1.92
CA SER A 438 10.98 17.82 -1.75
C SER A 438 9.98 18.70 -1.01
N SER A 439 8.71 18.70 -1.43
CA SER A 439 7.71 19.67 -0.95
C SER A 439 7.43 19.59 0.55
N THR A 440 7.57 18.41 1.18
CA THR A 440 7.31 18.24 2.62
C THR A 440 8.49 18.58 3.52
N LYS A 441 9.68 18.89 2.97
CA LYS A 441 10.81 19.39 3.76
C LYS A 441 10.54 20.83 4.20
N VAL A 442 10.92 21.18 5.42
CA VAL A 442 10.85 22.53 5.98
C VAL A 442 12.22 23.03 6.42
N PRO A 443 12.44 24.35 6.52
CA PRO A 443 13.70 24.91 7.01
C PRO A 443 14.03 24.47 8.43
N GLU A 444 15.32 24.54 8.78
CA GLU A 444 15.76 24.30 10.15
C GLU A 444 15.06 25.23 11.15
N GLY A 445 14.65 24.66 12.30
CA GLY A 445 13.86 25.34 13.33
C GLY A 445 12.38 25.52 13.01
N SER A 446 11.91 25.07 11.85
CA SER A 446 10.50 25.12 11.45
C SER A 446 9.78 23.81 11.67
N LEU A 447 8.45 23.92 11.77
CA LEU A 447 7.52 22.82 11.97
C LEU A 447 6.48 22.84 10.85
N ALA A 448 6.12 21.68 10.32
CA ALA A 448 4.96 21.52 9.47
C ALA A 448 3.85 20.71 10.16
N ALA A 449 2.61 21.05 9.87
CA ALA A 449 1.48 20.17 10.12
C ALA A 449 1.24 19.24 8.93
N ALA A 450 0.84 17.98 9.19
CA ALA A 450 0.47 17.06 8.11
C ALA A 450 -0.89 17.46 7.52
N GLY A 451 -1.05 17.22 6.22
CA GLY A 451 -2.34 17.22 5.55
C GLY A 451 -2.83 15.79 5.30
N ILE A 452 -4.08 15.64 4.87
CA ILE A 452 -4.62 14.33 4.48
C ILE A 452 -4.01 13.86 3.15
N GLY A 453 -4.03 12.54 2.93
CA GLY A 453 -3.43 11.88 1.75
C GLY A 453 -1.95 11.60 1.93
N CYS A 454 -1.15 11.71 0.86
CA CYS A 454 0.28 11.40 0.91
C CYS A 454 1.02 12.27 1.94
N HIS A 455 0.55 13.48 2.24
CA HIS A 455 1.11 14.34 3.28
C HIS A 455 1.11 13.69 4.67
N PHE A 456 0.13 12.84 4.98
CA PHE A 456 0.06 12.09 6.23
C PHE A 456 1.29 11.19 6.42
N MET A 457 1.83 10.65 5.32
CA MET A 457 2.99 9.76 5.36
C MET A 457 4.28 10.47 5.78
N ALA A 458 4.34 11.80 5.70
CA ALA A 458 5.50 12.58 6.14
C ALA A 458 5.76 12.43 7.65
N LEU A 459 4.75 12.05 8.44
CA LEU A 459 4.87 11.78 9.88
C LEU A 459 5.90 10.69 10.20
N TRP A 460 6.12 9.73 9.29
CA TRP A 460 7.06 8.60 9.49
C TRP A 460 8.44 8.82 8.84
N MET A 461 8.70 10.02 8.29
CA MET A 461 9.86 10.28 7.44
C MET A 461 10.88 11.27 8.01
N ASP A 462 10.78 11.63 9.29
CA ASP A 462 11.69 12.59 9.96
C ASP A 462 11.81 13.91 9.19
N ARG A 463 10.67 14.58 9.00
CA ARG A 463 10.55 15.82 8.19
C ARG A 463 10.09 17.03 9.01
N ASN A 464 10.24 16.98 10.34
CA ASN A 464 9.66 17.97 11.26
C ASN A 464 8.17 18.23 10.99
N THR A 465 7.44 17.18 10.62
CA THR A 465 6.01 17.21 10.39
C THR A 465 5.31 16.56 11.58
N VAL A 466 4.30 17.21 12.14
CA VAL A 466 3.56 16.73 13.32
C VAL A 466 2.06 16.96 13.17
N GLY A 467 1.26 16.21 13.92
CA GLY A 467 -0.19 16.38 13.96
C GLY A 467 -0.88 16.13 12.60
N PHE A 468 -2.20 16.08 12.64
CA PHE A 468 -3.09 16.01 11.49
C PHE A 468 -4.49 16.43 11.95
N THR A 469 -5.41 16.66 11.02
CA THR A 469 -6.80 17.04 11.32
C THR A 469 -7.74 16.50 10.22
N ALA A 470 -9.04 16.73 10.35
CA ALA A 470 -10.03 16.35 9.35
C ALA A 470 -9.76 17.06 8.00
N MET A 471 -10.13 16.40 6.89
CA MET A 471 -9.98 16.96 5.54
C MET A 471 -10.77 18.26 5.40
N GLY A 472 -10.09 19.32 4.96
CA GLY A 472 -10.63 20.68 4.88
C GLY A 472 -10.37 21.53 6.13
N GLY A 473 -10.00 20.92 7.25
CA GLY A 473 -9.63 21.62 8.49
C GLY A 473 -8.14 21.93 8.60
N GLU A 474 -7.31 21.48 7.64
CA GLU A 474 -5.87 21.70 7.64
C GLU A 474 -5.52 23.18 7.81
N GLY A 475 -4.75 23.50 8.85
CA GLY A 475 -4.31 24.85 9.20
C GLY A 475 -5.20 25.53 10.24
N ALA A 476 -6.49 25.18 10.30
CA ALA A 476 -7.41 25.74 11.29
C ALA A 476 -7.04 25.32 12.72
N GLN A 477 -6.41 24.15 12.91
CA GLN A 477 -5.89 23.76 14.23
C GLN A 477 -4.85 24.75 14.78
N TRP A 478 -4.11 25.45 13.89
CA TRP A 478 -3.16 26.46 14.32
C TRP A 478 -3.84 27.72 14.84
N VAL A 479 -5.00 28.08 14.29
CA VAL A 479 -5.78 29.23 14.79
C VAL A 479 -6.07 29.09 16.29
N GLY A 480 -6.41 27.88 16.74
CA GLY A 480 -6.60 27.58 18.16
C GLY A 480 -5.31 27.42 18.96
N GLN A 481 -4.20 27.00 18.33
CA GLN A 481 -2.92 26.78 19.02
C GLN A 481 -2.08 28.06 19.17
N ALA A 482 -2.10 28.95 18.17
CA ALA A 482 -1.20 30.09 18.06
C ALA A 482 -1.26 31.03 19.29
N PRO A 483 -2.44 31.38 19.84
CA PRO A 483 -2.53 32.25 21.02
C PRO A 483 -1.88 31.67 22.29
N PHE A 484 -1.70 30.35 22.35
CA PHE A 484 -1.17 29.65 23.53
C PHE A 484 0.22 29.05 23.29
N SER A 485 0.88 29.43 22.20
CA SER A 485 2.17 28.87 21.80
C SER A 485 3.28 29.91 21.86
N LYS A 486 4.48 29.48 22.30
CA LYS A 486 5.72 30.29 22.14
C LYS A 486 6.24 30.27 20.69
N ARG A 487 5.61 29.51 19.81
CA ARG A 487 5.96 29.42 18.39
C ARG A 487 5.14 30.43 17.62
N ASP A 488 5.82 31.28 16.86
CA ASP A 488 5.16 32.33 16.09
C ASP A 488 4.57 31.86 14.77
N HIS A 489 5.03 30.73 14.21
CA HIS A 489 4.71 30.33 12.83
C HIS A 489 4.75 28.81 12.65
N ILE A 490 3.86 28.29 11.81
CA ILE A 490 3.94 26.93 11.27
C ILE A 490 3.74 26.92 9.75
N PHE A 491 4.22 25.84 9.12
CA PHE A 491 3.81 25.47 7.76
C PHE A 491 2.64 24.48 7.81
N GLN A 492 1.64 24.62 6.94
CA GLN A 492 0.59 23.62 6.77
C GLN A 492 0.74 22.97 5.40
N ASN A 493 1.00 21.66 5.36
CA ASN A 493 0.96 20.94 4.09
C ASN A 493 -0.49 20.71 3.66
N LEU A 494 -0.81 21.00 2.40
CA LEU A 494 -2.14 20.86 1.83
C LEU A 494 -2.03 20.34 0.38
N GLY A 495 -2.87 19.40 -0.03
CA GLY A 495 -2.95 18.98 -1.44
C GLY A 495 -3.93 19.85 -2.23
N ASP A 496 -3.74 19.96 -3.54
CA ASP A 496 -4.71 20.56 -4.47
C ASP A 496 -6.12 19.96 -4.36
N GLY A 497 -6.23 18.63 -4.26
CA GLY A 497 -7.51 17.95 -4.04
C GLY A 497 -8.21 18.40 -2.74
N THR A 498 -7.46 18.49 -1.64
CA THR A 498 -8.02 18.95 -0.35
C THR A 498 -8.32 20.44 -0.35
N TYR A 499 -7.47 21.25 -1.00
CA TYR A 499 -7.72 22.67 -1.21
C TYR A 499 -9.08 22.88 -1.90
N ASN A 500 -9.33 22.14 -2.97
CA ASN A 500 -10.58 22.21 -3.72
C ASN A 500 -11.78 21.67 -2.95
N HIS A 501 -11.60 20.56 -2.20
CA HIS A 501 -12.65 19.95 -1.40
C HIS A 501 -13.20 20.92 -0.35
N SER A 502 -12.33 21.57 0.42
CA SER A 502 -12.72 22.50 1.49
C SER A 502 -11.59 23.35 2.09
N GLY A 503 -10.33 23.10 1.72
CA GLY A 503 -9.18 23.78 2.34
C GLY A 503 -9.18 25.30 2.14
N LEU A 504 -9.87 25.82 1.11
CA LEU A 504 -10.08 27.26 0.94
C LEU A 504 -10.79 27.90 2.16
N LEU A 505 -11.75 27.19 2.77
CA LEU A 505 -12.45 27.69 3.97
C LEU A 505 -11.52 27.80 5.18
N ALA A 506 -10.57 26.85 5.35
CA ALA A 506 -9.56 26.94 6.41
C ALA A 506 -8.59 28.12 6.19
N ILE A 507 -8.21 28.41 4.95
CA ILE A 507 -7.41 29.59 4.61
C ILE A 507 -8.17 30.87 4.95
N ARG A 508 -9.45 30.96 4.58
CA ARG A 508 -10.32 32.10 4.91
C ARG A 508 -10.43 32.30 6.43
N PHE A 509 -10.60 31.23 7.19
CA PHE A 509 -10.65 31.32 8.65
C PHE A 509 -9.32 31.82 9.24
N ALA A 510 -8.18 31.27 8.80
CA ALA A 510 -6.86 31.72 9.24
C ALA A 510 -6.58 33.20 8.91
N LEU A 511 -7.08 33.69 7.77
CA LEU A 511 -7.01 35.10 7.40
C LEU A 511 -7.83 35.96 8.37
N SER A 512 -9.09 35.58 8.63
CA SER A 512 -9.97 36.32 9.55
C SER A 512 -9.44 36.37 10.98
N SER A 513 -8.70 35.35 11.42
CA SER A 513 -8.12 35.28 12.76
C SER A 513 -6.76 35.96 12.87
N GLY A 514 -6.19 36.45 11.77
CA GLY A 514 -4.82 36.99 11.73
C GLY A 514 -3.74 35.96 12.07
N ALA A 515 -4.01 34.66 11.87
CA ALA A 515 -3.05 33.61 12.23
C ALA A 515 -1.77 33.71 11.38
N ASN A 516 -0.63 33.51 12.02
CA ASN A 516 0.66 33.55 11.34
C ASN A 516 1.05 32.15 10.84
N ILE A 517 0.81 31.87 9.56
CA ILE A 517 0.88 30.53 8.97
C ILE A 517 1.21 30.58 7.49
N THR A 518 2.00 29.61 7.01
CA THR A 518 2.22 29.40 5.57
C THR A 518 1.52 28.14 5.10
N TYR A 519 0.56 28.27 4.19
CA TYR A 519 -0.05 27.12 3.50
C TYR A 519 0.83 26.68 2.35
N LYS A 520 1.29 25.43 2.39
CA LYS A 520 2.06 24.78 1.34
C LYS A 520 1.13 23.89 0.52
N ILE A 521 0.58 24.46 -0.55
CA ILE A 521 -0.37 23.78 -1.43
C ILE A 521 0.43 23.05 -2.51
N LEU A 522 0.45 21.72 -2.45
CA LEU A 522 1.06 20.89 -3.48
C LEU A 522 0.03 20.62 -4.60
N TYR A 523 0.25 21.24 -5.75
CA TYR A 523 -0.45 20.95 -7.00
C TYR A 523 0.23 19.78 -7.70
N ASN A 524 -0.46 18.64 -7.75
CA ASN A 524 0.04 17.40 -8.33
C ASN A 524 -0.87 16.84 -9.46
N ASP A 525 -1.98 17.54 -9.77
CA ASP A 525 -2.90 17.27 -10.87
C ASP A 525 -3.63 15.91 -10.79
N ALA A 526 -3.61 15.25 -9.62
CA ALA A 526 -4.28 13.98 -9.42
C ALA A 526 -4.58 13.64 -7.96
N VAL A 527 -5.77 13.11 -7.68
CA VAL A 527 -6.09 12.45 -6.41
C VAL A 527 -5.41 11.09 -6.37
N ALA A 528 -4.11 11.13 -6.04
CA ALA A 528 -3.17 10.05 -6.30
C ALA A 528 -3.43 8.78 -5.46
N MET A 529 -3.79 8.94 -4.19
CA MET A 529 -3.96 7.82 -3.27
C MET A 529 -5.20 6.97 -3.54
N THR A 530 -6.21 7.49 -4.23
CA THR A 530 -7.48 6.79 -4.51
C THR A 530 -7.54 6.22 -5.92
N GLY A 531 -6.46 6.26 -6.69
CA GLY A 531 -6.43 5.70 -8.05
C GLY A 531 -6.01 6.66 -9.16
N GLY A 532 -5.65 7.92 -8.85
CA GLY A 532 -5.15 8.89 -9.84
C GLY A 532 -6.25 9.59 -10.63
N GLN A 533 -7.42 9.75 -10.02
CA GLN A 533 -8.53 10.54 -10.57
C GLN A 533 -8.12 12.01 -10.73
N PRO A 534 -8.69 12.76 -11.70
CA PRO A 534 -8.58 14.22 -11.70
C PRO A 534 -9.30 14.80 -10.47
N HIS A 535 -8.85 15.95 -9.96
CA HIS A 535 -9.62 16.71 -8.98
C HIS A 535 -10.81 17.41 -9.68
N GLU A 536 -11.87 17.68 -8.92
CA GLU A 536 -13.05 18.38 -9.42
C GLU A 536 -12.72 19.81 -9.90
N GLY A 537 -13.54 20.37 -10.79
CA GLY A 537 -13.50 21.79 -11.15
C GLY A 537 -12.32 22.27 -12.01
N GLY A 538 -11.38 21.41 -12.39
CA GLY A 538 -10.33 21.75 -13.36
C GLY A 538 -9.37 22.87 -12.93
N LEU A 539 -9.14 23.04 -11.62
CA LEU A 539 -8.16 23.97 -11.07
C LEU A 539 -6.80 23.90 -11.78
N THR A 540 -6.22 25.06 -12.05
CA THR A 540 -4.81 25.21 -12.45
C THR A 540 -4.05 26.01 -11.39
N VAL A 541 -2.72 26.02 -11.47
CA VAL A 541 -1.86 26.71 -10.49
C VAL A 541 -2.15 28.23 -10.45
N ASP A 542 -2.39 28.85 -11.60
CA ASP A 542 -2.73 30.26 -11.71
C ASP A 542 -4.16 30.57 -11.21
N MET A 543 -5.11 29.64 -11.39
CA MET A 543 -6.45 29.76 -10.79
C MET A 543 -6.36 29.73 -9.25
N ILE A 544 -5.59 28.80 -8.68
CA ILE A 544 -5.39 28.75 -7.22
C ILE A 544 -4.75 30.05 -6.73
N ALA A 545 -3.71 30.54 -7.42
CA ALA A 545 -3.06 31.80 -7.05
C ALA A 545 -4.04 32.99 -7.06
N ARG A 546 -4.91 33.09 -8.07
CA ARG A 546 -5.94 34.13 -8.16
C ARG A 546 -7.00 34.00 -7.07
N GLN A 547 -7.43 32.78 -6.75
CA GLN A 547 -8.39 32.52 -5.66
C GLN A 547 -7.82 32.94 -4.29
N VAL A 548 -6.63 32.47 -3.92
CA VAL A 548 -6.04 32.84 -2.61
C VAL A 548 -5.70 34.32 -2.54
N ARG A 549 -5.36 34.96 -3.67
CA ARG A 549 -5.22 36.42 -3.75
C ARG A 549 -6.55 37.12 -3.44
N ALA A 550 -7.65 36.65 -4.03
CA ALA A 550 -8.98 37.22 -3.82
C ALA A 550 -9.47 37.06 -2.37
N GLU A 551 -9.06 36.00 -1.67
CA GLU A 551 -9.31 35.85 -0.23
C GLU A 551 -8.52 36.84 0.64
N GLY A 552 -7.43 37.43 0.12
CA GLY A 552 -6.61 38.43 0.83
C GLY A 552 -5.18 37.97 1.15
N VAL A 553 -4.69 36.86 0.58
CA VAL A 553 -3.29 36.45 0.77
C VAL A 553 -2.36 37.41 0.03
N ASN A 554 -1.47 38.08 0.77
CA ASN A 554 -0.56 39.08 0.21
C ASN A 554 0.68 38.47 -0.47
N ARG A 555 1.31 37.48 0.16
CA ARG A 555 2.52 36.84 -0.33
C ARG A 555 2.23 35.44 -0.86
N ILE A 556 2.41 35.26 -2.17
CA ILE A 556 2.20 34.00 -2.90
C ILE A 556 3.50 33.62 -3.62
N ALA A 557 4.06 32.45 -3.33
CA ALA A 557 5.24 31.92 -4.01
C ALA A 557 4.90 30.65 -4.78
N ILE A 558 5.17 30.63 -6.09
CA ILE A 558 5.08 29.43 -6.93
C ILE A 558 6.45 28.79 -6.99
N VAL A 559 6.52 27.49 -6.71
CA VAL A 559 7.75 26.70 -6.75
C VAL A 559 7.54 25.50 -7.67
N THR A 560 8.39 25.34 -8.68
CA THR A 560 8.27 24.29 -9.71
C THR A 560 9.65 23.78 -10.15
N ASP A 561 9.72 22.57 -10.70
CA ASP A 561 10.93 22.07 -11.38
C ASP A 561 11.12 22.64 -12.79
N GLU A 562 10.14 23.39 -13.29
CA GLU A 562 10.13 23.97 -14.64
C GLU A 562 9.57 25.41 -14.63
N PRO A 563 10.27 26.41 -14.06
CA PRO A 563 9.78 27.80 -13.96
C PRO A 563 9.35 28.42 -15.28
N ASP A 564 10.10 28.15 -16.36
CA ASP A 564 9.87 28.72 -17.68
C ASP A 564 8.60 28.20 -18.36
N LYS A 565 7.98 27.13 -17.85
CA LYS A 565 6.78 26.54 -18.46
C LYS A 565 5.57 27.47 -18.45
N TYR A 566 5.59 28.50 -17.61
CA TYR A 566 4.51 29.49 -17.49
C TYR A 566 4.64 30.69 -18.43
N ALA A 567 5.82 30.91 -19.01
CA ALA A 567 6.07 32.04 -19.88
C ALA A 567 5.09 32.04 -21.07
N GLY A 568 4.22 33.06 -21.13
CA GLY A 568 3.20 33.23 -22.17
C GLY A 568 2.05 32.20 -22.13
N LYS A 569 1.93 31.39 -21.07
CA LYS A 569 0.92 30.32 -20.96
C LYS A 569 -0.02 30.44 -19.76
N ALA A 570 0.35 31.19 -18.74
CA ALA A 570 -0.46 31.42 -17.55
C ALA A 570 -0.32 32.86 -17.07
N ASP A 571 -1.37 33.39 -16.45
CA ASP A 571 -1.40 34.74 -15.89
C ASP A 571 -1.54 34.69 -14.36
N PHE A 572 -0.51 35.16 -13.66
CA PHE A 572 -0.44 35.13 -12.20
C PHE A 572 -0.81 36.50 -11.61
N PRO A 573 -1.49 36.54 -10.45
CA PRO A 573 -1.85 37.79 -9.81
C PRO A 573 -0.60 38.60 -9.42
N ALA A 574 -0.72 39.93 -9.43
CA ALA A 574 0.36 40.84 -9.05
C ALA A 574 0.99 40.47 -7.69
N GLY A 575 2.33 40.59 -7.60
CA GLY A 575 3.10 40.26 -6.40
C GLY A 575 3.31 38.75 -6.16
N ALA A 576 2.80 37.87 -7.03
CA ALA A 576 3.22 36.47 -7.05
C ALA A 576 4.64 36.33 -7.62
N THR A 577 5.43 35.41 -7.09
CA THR A 577 6.80 35.14 -7.57
C THR A 577 6.95 33.68 -7.95
N ILE A 578 7.72 33.39 -9.00
CA ILE A 578 7.96 32.03 -9.51
C ILE A 578 9.42 31.68 -9.26
N HIS A 579 9.66 30.53 -8.64
CA HIS A 579 10.98 30.05 -8.24
C HIS A 579 11.21 28.62 -8.70
N HIS A 580 12.47 28.27 -8.94
CA HIS A 580 12.85 26.87 -9.14
C HIS A 580 12.82 26.13 -7.80
N ARG A 581 12.49 24.83 -7.81
CA ARG A 581 12.45 24.00 -6.59
C ARG A 581 13.76 23.92 -5.81
N ASP A 582 14.88 24.24 -6.45
CA ASP A 582 16.19 24.29 -5.79
C ASP A 582 16.28 25.46 -4.79
N ASP A 583 15.46 26.49 -4.97
CA ASP A 583 15.39 27.67 -4.09
C ASP A 583 14.35 27.50 -2.97
N LEU A 584 13.73 26.31 -2.85
CA LEU A 584 12.63 26.04 -1.91
C LEU A 584 12.97 26.41 -0.46
N ASP A 585 14.18 26.12 0.02
CA ASP A 585 14.57 26.45 1.39
C ASP A 585 14.65 27.96 1.61
N LEU A 586 15.19 28.72 0.64
CA LEU A 586 15.26 30.19 0.70
C LEU A 586 13.86 30.80 0.73
N VAL A 587 12.99 30.35 -0.19
CA VAL A 587 11.59 30.82 -0.27
C VAL A 587 10.85 30.51 1.03
N GLN A 588 11.01 29.32 1.60
CA GLN A 588 10.36 28.98 2.87
C GLN A 588 10.87 29.84 4.04
N ARG A 589 12.18 30.14 4.12
CA ARG A 589 12.72 31.03 5.16
C ARG A 589 12.16 32.44 5.06
N GLU A 590 11.98 32.95 3.84
CA GLU A 590 11.29 34.22 3.58
C GLU A 590 9.83 34.16 4.07
N LEU A 591 9.08 33.14 3.65
CA LEU A 591 7.66 32.98 4.01
C LEU A 591 7.44 32.82 5.52
N ARG A 592 8.36 32.15 6.23
CA ARG A 592 8.34 32.06 7.70
C ARG A 592 8.39 33.43 8.39
N GLY A 593 9.03 34.41 7.77
CA GLY A 593 9.15 35.77 8.29
C GLY A 593 7.94 36.66 7.99
N VAL A 594 7.07 36.25 7.07
CA VAL A 594 5.86 37.01 6.71
C VAL A 594 4.85 36.90 7.85
N LYS A 595 4.32 38.03 8.31
CA LYS A 595 3.25 38.06 9.32
C LYS A 595 1.89 37.81 8.66
N GLY A 596 1.07 37.00 9.32
CA GLY A 596 -0.26 36.61 8.85
C GLY A 596 -0.20 35.39 7.92
N VAL A 597 -1.17 35.27 7.02
CA VAL A 597 -1.27 34.12 6.11
C VAL A 597 -0.45 34.35 4.84
N SER A 598 0.40 33.36 4.51
CA SER A 598 1.14 33.30 3.25
C SER A 598 0.93 31.96 2.55
N VAL A 599 1.15 31.92 1.24
CA VAL A 599 0.94 30.70 0.42
C VAL A 599 2.18 30.35 -0.40
N LEU A 600 2.56 29.08 -0.34
CA LEU A 600 3.52 28.44 -1.24
C LEU A 600 2.77 27.42 -2.11
N LEU A 601 2.67 27.69 -3.41
CA LEU A 601 2.14 26.76 -4.41
C LEU A 601 3.29 25.92 -4.97
N TYR A 602 3.38 24.66 -4.55
CA TYR A 602 4.36 23.72 -5.07
C TYR A 602 3.76 22.95 -6.24
N ASP A 603 4.25 23.16 -7.45
CA ASP A 603 3.70 22.58 -8.66
C ASP A 603 4.64 21.51 -9.23
N GLN A 604 4.20 20.26 -9.13
CA GLN A 604 4.85 19.12 -9.76
C GLN A 604 3.90 17.92 -9.80
N THR A 605 3.56 17.43 -11.00
CA THR A 605 2.60 16.32 -11.19
C THR A 605 2.99 15.04 -10.41
N CYS A 606 1.98 14.32 -9.91
CA CYS A 606 2.14 13.05 -9.22
C CYS A 606 3.01 12.05 -10.01
N ALA A 607 4.02 11.46 -9.36
CA ALA A 607 4.96 10.56 -10.02
C ALA A 607 4.32 9.26 -10.55
N ALA A 608 3.34 8.71 -9.82
CA ALA A 608 2.61 7.53 -10.27
C ALA A 608 1.80 7.82 -11.54
N GLU A 609 1.19 9.00 -11.61
CA GLU A 609 0.39 9.43 -12.75
C GLU A 609 1.26 9.83 -13.94
N LYS A 610 2.37 10.55 -13.72
CA LYS A 610 3.42 10.79 -14.75
C LYS A 610 3.81 9.49 -15.44
N ARG A 611 4.04 8.40 -14.68
CA ARG A 611 4.39 7.09 -15.24
C ARG A 611 3.27 6.48 -16.08
N ARG A 612 2.01 6.55 -15.63
CA ARG A 612 0.85 6.02 -16.36
C ARG A 612 0.63 6.76 -17.67
N ARG A 613 0.66 8.10 -17.64
CA ARG A 613 0.48 8.93 -18.84
C ARG A 613 1.64 8.77 -19.84
N ARG A 614 2.89 8.65 -19.38
CA ARG A 614 4.04 8.31 -20.24
C ARG A 614 3.88 6.97 -20.95
N LYS A 615 3.38 5.93 -20.26
CA LYS A 615 3.06 4.64 -20.90
C LYS A 615 1.99 4.78 -21.99
N ARG A 616 1.03 5.69 -21.82
CA ARG A 616 -0.03 5.99 -22.79
C ARG A 616 0.39 7.00 -23.87
N GLY A 617 1.61 7.54 -23.81
CA GLY A 617 2.08 8.58 -24.73
C GLY A 617 1.46 9.97 -24.50
N THR A 618 0.74 10.19 -23.39
CA THR A 618 0.02 11.45 -23.11
C THR A 618 0.77 12.39 -22.16
N PHE A 619 2.04 12.12 -21.86
CA PHE A 619 2.87 12.98 -21.02
C PHE A 619 4.33 12.95 -21.49
N PRO A 620 5.07 14.07 -21.44
CA PRO A 620 6.46 14.11 -21.89
C PRO A 620 7.32 13.08 -21.15
N ASP A 621 8.07 12.28 -21.92
CA ASP A 621 9.07 11.37 -21.39
C ASP A 621 10.48 11.96 -21.63
N PRO A 622 11.18 12.44 -20.59
CA PRO A 622 12.53 12.96 -20.77
C PRO A 622 13.44 11.88 -21.34
N ASP A 623 14.10 12.21 -22.45
CA ASP A 623 15.04 11.30 -23.11
C ASP A 623 16.43 11.31 -22.47
N ARG A 624 16.44 11.24 -21.13
CA ARG A 624 17.64 11.16 -20.33
C ARG A 624 17.44 10.23 -19.15
N ARG A 625 18.46 9.45 -18.81
CA ARG A 625 18.47 8.48 -17.71
C ARG A 625 19.71 8.67 -16.85
N VAL A 626 19.61 8.34 -15.57
CA VAL A 626 20.74 8.43 -14.65
C VAL A 626 21.34 7.05 -14.46
N PHE A 627 22.65 6.97 -14.63
CA PHE A 627 23.50 5.81 -14.41
C PHE A 627 24.44 6.09 -13.24
N ILE A 628 24.77 5.04 -12.47
CA ILE A 628 25.78 5.12 -11.40
C ILE A 628 26.91 4.16 -11.77
N ASN A 629 28.12 4.68 -11.93
CA ASN A 629 29.32 3.85 -12.04
C ASN A 629 29.62 3.24 -10.65
N GLU A 630 29.42 1.92 -10.52
CA GLU A 630 29.55 1.18 -9.26
C GLU A 630 30.97 1.21 -8.69
N LEU A 631 31.99 1.18 -9.56
CA LEU A 631 33.38 1.28 -9.15
C LEU A 631 33.72 2.67 -8.62
N VAL A 632 33.10 3.73 -9.15
CA VAL A 632 33.24 5.08 -8.60
C VAL A 632 32.38 5.24 -7.34
N CYS A 633 31.20 4.63 -7.24
CA CYS A 633 30.32 4.77 -6.08
C CYS A 633 31.01 4.37 -4.75
N GLU A 634 30.87 5.19 -3.71
CA GLU A 634 31.36 4.84 -2.35
C GLU A 634 30.29 4.19 -1.47
N GLY A 635 29.06 4.00 -1.96
CA GLY A 635 27.98 3.38 -1.18
C GLY A 635 27.51 4.22 0.01
N CYS A 636 27.78 5.53 0.04
CA CYS A 636 27.47 6.42 1.17
C CYS A 636 25.96 6.65 1.40
N GLY A 637 25.11 6.41 0.40
CA GLY A 637 23.66 6.60 0.53
C GLY A 637 23.18 8.05 0.45
N ASP A 638 24.06 9.06 0.31
CA ASP A 638 23.65 10.47 0.25
C ASP A 638 22.63 10.76 -0.87
N CYS A 639 22.76 10.11 -2.03
CA CYS A 639 21.73 10.17 -3.07
C CYS A 639 20.33 9.71 -2.61
N GLY A 640 20.26 8.72 -1.73
CA GLY A 640 19.04 8.26 -1.06
C GLY A 640 18.51 9.28 -0.06
N VAL A 641 19.39 9.89 0.75
CA VAL A 641 19.03 10.95 1.71
C VAL A 641 18.48 12.19 1.01
N GLN A 642 19.12 12.62 -0.09
CA GLN A 642 18.69 13.81 -0.83
C GLN A 642 17.34 13.60 -1.54
N SER A 643 17.21 12.48 -2.26
CA SER A 643 16.04 12.21 -3.12
C SER A 643 14.89 11.49 -2.43
N ASN A 644 15.16 10.78 -1.34
CA ASN A 644 14.24 9.86 -0.69
C ASN A 644 13.63 8.84 -1.67
N CYS A 645 14.43 8.37 -2.63
CA CYS A 645 13.96 7.60 -3.79
C CYS A 645 14.22 6.09 -3.65
N VAL A 646 13.14 5.31 -3.70
CA VAL A 646 13.18 3.85 -3.64
C VAL A 646 13.72 3.17 -4.91
N SER A 647 13.98 3.91 -6.00
CA SER A 647 14.66 3.34 -7.18
C SER A 647 16.18 3.31 -7.06
N ILE A 648 16.76 3.86 -5.99
CA ILE A 648 18.21 3.80 -5.72
C ILE A 648 18.49 2.52 -4.92
N GLN A 649 18.71 1.40 -5.60
CA GLN A 649 18.90 0.11 -4.95
C GLN A 649 20.34 -0.09 -4.47
N PRO A 650 20.58 -0.75 -3.33
CA PRO A 650 21.89 -1.27 -3.00
C PRO A 650 22.29 -2.37 -3.99
N VAL A 651 23.59 -2.50 -4.26
CA VAL A 651 24.15 -3.61 -5.02
C VAL A 651 25.42 -4.07 -4.34
N GLU A 652 25.53 -5.36 -4.05
CA GLU A 652 26.76 -5.94 -3.50
C GLU A 652 27.79 -6.16 -4.61
N THR A 653 29.02 -5.73 -4.35
CA THR A 653 30.16 -5.87 -5.28
C THR A 653 31.38 -6.40 -4.54
N GLU A 654 32.40 -6.88 -5.26
CA GLU A 654 33.69 -7.27 -4.67
C GLU A 654 34.35 -6.15 -3.83
N PHE A 655 34.03 -4.89 -4.14
CA PHE A 655 34.55 -3.71 -3.43
C PHE A 655 33.58 -3.16 -2.37
N GLY A 656 32.69 -4.02 -1.88
CA GLY A 656 31.64 -3.72 -0.90
C GLY A 656 30.35 -3.20 -1.52
N ARG A 657 29.40 -2.85 -0.66
CA ARG A 657 28.08 -2.34 -1.06
C ARG A 657 28.17 -1.01 -1.83
N LYS A 658 27.50 -0.94 -2.98
CA LYS A 658 27.36 0.23 -3.88
C LYS A 658 25.90 0.58 -4.11
N ARG A 659 25.66 1.55 -5.00
CA ARG A 659 24.31 1.97 -5.42
C ARG A 659 24.13 1.81 -6.91
N ARG A 660 22.91 1.45 -7.32
CA ARG A 660 22.47 1.39 -8.71
C ARG A 660 21.10 2.03 -8.83
N ILE A 661 20.80 2.62 -9.99
CA ILE A 661 19.43 3.04 -10.32
C ILE A 661 18.71 1.89 -11.01
N ASP A 662 17.59 1.44 -10.42
CA ASP A 662 16.65 0.58 -11.12
C ASP A 662 15.93 1.38 -12.22
N GLN A 663 16.28 1.10 -13.47
CA GLN A 663 15.75 1.79 -14.65
C GLN A 663 14.28 1.47 -14.94
N SER A 664 13.75 0.38 -14.37
CA SER A 664 12.38 -0.08 -14.58
C SER A 664 11.37 0.65 -13.67
N SER A 665 11.81 1.03 -12.47
CA SER A 665 10.99 1.76 -11.49
C SER A 665 11.23 3.28 -11.47
N CYS A 666 12.35 3.76 -12.02
CA CYS A 666 12.71 5.17 -12.01
C CYS A 666 11.69 6.05 -12.78
N ASN A 667 11.20 7.11 -12.13
CA ASN A 667 10.26 8.07 -12.70
C ASN A 667 10.92 9.34 -13.28
N LYS A 668 12.26 9.36 -13.40
CA LYS A 668 13.02 10.44 -14.08
C LYS A 668 12.75 11.84 -13.51
N ASP A 669 12.74 12.01 -12.19
CA ASP A 669 12.66 13.33 -11.53
C ASP A 669 14.05 13.97 -11.27
N PHE A 670 15.10 13.13 -11.34
CA PHE A 670 16.52 13.50 -11.25
C PHE A 670 17.00 14.08 -9.91
N SER A 671 16.18 14.12 -8.85
CA SER A 671 16.60 14.63 -7.52
C SER A 671 17.77 13.85 -6.90
N CYS A 672 17.97 12.59 -7.29
CA CYS A 672 19.13 11.79 -6.90
C CYS A 672 20.48 12.43 -7.30
N LEU A 673 20.50 13.27 -8.34
CA LEU A 673 21.67 14.04 -8.76
C LEU A 673 22.06 15.11 -7.72
N GLY A 674 21.18 15.46 -6.79
CA GLY A 674 21.52 16.32 -5.65
C GLY A 674 22.54 15.69 -4.70
N GLY A 675 22.68 14.35 -4.71
CA GLY A 675 23.70 13.66 -3.90
C GLY A 675 25.12 14.00 -4.35
N PHE A 676 26.01 14.31 -3.42
CA PHE A 676 27.38 14.73 -3.68
C PHE A 676 28.28 13.53 -4.03
N CYS A 677 28.21 13.11 -5.28
CA CYS A 677 28.91 11.92 -5.78
C CYS A 677 29.27 12.07 -7.28
N PRO A 678 30.54 11.81 -7.68
CA PRO A 678 30.99 11.87 -9.07
C PRO A 678 30.66 10.60 -9.88
N SER A 679 30.04 9.59 -9.26
CA SER A 679 29.64 8.34 -9.95
C SER A 679 28.44 8.51 -10.89
N PHE A 680 27.74 9.64 -10.80
CA PHE A 680 26.54 9.91 -11.59
C PHE A 680 26.87 10.31 -13.02
N VAL A 681 26.27 9.60 -13.97
CA VAL A 681 26.32 9.92 -15.40
C VAL A 681 24.88 10.01 -15.92
N THR A 682 24.55 11.11 -16.58
CA THR A 682 23.32 11.22 -17.35
C THR A 682 23.56 10.68 -18.75
N VAL A 683 22.75 9.72 -19.16
CA VAL A 683 22.74 9.09 -20.48
C VAL A 683 21.57 9.68 -21.28
N HIS A 684 21.86 10.47 -22.30
CA HIS A 684 20.87 11.06 -23.21
C HIS A 684 20.59 10.11 -24.38
N GLY A 685 19.33 10.01 -24.83
CA GLY A 685 18.95 9.08 -25.90
C GLY A 685 19.03 7.60 -25.51
N GLY A 686 19.12 7.31 -24.21
CA GLY A 686 19.44 5.99 -23.67
C GLY A 686 18.30 4.99 -23.81
N LYS A 687 18.39 4.09 -24.79
CA LYS A 687 17.47 2.94 -24.93
C LYS A 687 17.95 1.80 -24.05
N ILE A 688 17.16 1.44 -23.04
CA ILE A 688 17.46 0.28 -22.17
C ILE A 688 17.61 -0.94 -23.07
N ARG A 689 18.70 -1.69 -22.87
CA ARG A 689 18.89 -2.97 -23.56
C ARG A 689 17.77 -3.91 -23.11
N LYS A 690 16.87 -4.24 -24.03
CA LYS A 690 15.98 -5.39 -23.84
C LYS A 690 16.88 -6.62 -23.83
N ALA A 691 16.77 -7.47 -22.82
CA ALA A 691 17.38 -8.79 -22.94
C ALA A 691 16.76 -9.44 -24.18
N GLU A 692 17.60 -9.94 -25.10
CA GLU A 692 17.13 -10.93 -26.06
C GLU A 692 16.74 -12.13 -25.22
N GLY A 693 15.45 -12.21 -24.88
CA GLY A 693 14.95 -13.25 -24.00
C GLY A 693 15.26 -14.60 -24.60
N ILE A 694 15.97 -15.45 -23.85
CA ILE A 694 16.23 -16.84 -24.28
C ILE A 694 14.90 -17.58 -24.54
N ALA A 695 13.82 -17.09 -23.93
CA ALA A 695 12.44 -17.54 -24.11
C ALA A 695 12.01 -17.69 -25.59
N GLY A 696 12.60 -16.94 -26.53
CA GLY A 696 12.21 -17.00 -27.94
C GLY A 696 12.69 -18.23 -28.73
N LYS A 697 13.59 -19.07 -28.16
CA LYS A 697 14.20 -20.21 -28.89
C LYS A 697 13.82 -21.60 -28.36
N THR A 698 13.08 -21.68 -27.26
CA THR A 698 12.78 -22.95 -26.56
C THR A 698 11.35 -22.91 -26.05
N ASP A 699 10.56 -23.96 -26.35
CA ASP A 699 9.23 -24.10 -25.77
C ASP A 699 9.34 -24.29 -24.25
N PRO A 700 8.75 -23.40 -23.42
CA PRO A 700 8.82 -23.50 -21.97
C PRO A 700 8.17 -24.78 -21.42
N LEU A 701 7.25 -25.41 -22.16
CA LEU A 701 6.52 -26.60 -21.70
C LEU A 701 7.12 -27.92 -22.17
N ASP A 702 8.20 -27.89 -22.97
CA ASP A 702 8.83 -29.11 -23.49
C ASP A 702 9.28 -30.04 -22.36
N GLY A 703 8.70 -31.23 -22.25
CA GLY A 703 8.96 -32.20 -21.19
C GLY A 703 8.43 -31.81 -19.80
N VAL A 704 7.48 -30.86 -19.69
CA VAL A 704 6.78 -30.53 -18.44
C VAL A 704 5.43 -31.25 -18.40
N PRO A 705 5.20 -32.21 -17.47
CA PRO A 705 3.93 -32.90 -17.37
C PRO A 705 2.83 -31.98 -16.81
N SER A 706 1.57 -32.32 -17.06
CA SER A 706 0.46 -31.68 -16.34
C SER A 706 0.45 -32.16 -14.88
N PRO A 707 0.35 -31.25 -13.89
CA PRO A 707 0.23 -31.63 -12.48
C PRO A 707 -1.17 -32.20 -12.19
N ALA A 708 -1.31 -32.89 -11.07
CA ALA A 708 -2.63 -33.18 -10.52
C ALA A 708 -3.26 -31.89 -9.98
N GLU A 709 -4.55 -31.67 -10.25
CA GLU A 709 -5.29 -30.52 -9.71
C GLU A 709 -5.49 -30.68 -8.21
N PHE A 710 -5.50 -29.56 -7.48
CA PHE A 710 -5.85 -29.57 -6.07
C PHE A 710 -7.32 -29.99 -5.89
N PRO A 711 -7.63 -31.00 -5.07
CA PRO A 711 -9.01 -31.46 -4.92
C PRO A 711 -9.84 -30.42 -4.16
N LEU A 712 -10.93 -29.94 -4.77
CA LEU A 712 -11.92 -29.09 -4.12
C LEU A 712 -12.80 -29.94 -3.18
N GLY A 713 -12.60 -29.78 -1.87
CA GLY A 713 -13.44 -30.38 -0.83
C GLY A 713 -14.62 -29.49 -0.43
N GLY A 714 -15.39 -29.92 0.58
CA GLY A 714 -16.51 -29.14 1.12
C GLY A 714 -16.09 -27.80 1.74
N GLU A 715 -14.87 -27.72 2.29
CA GLU A 715 -14.30 -26.48 2.86
C GLU A 715 -13.76 -25.50 1.79
N GLY A 716 -13.84 -25.87 0.50
CA GLY A 716 -13.29 -25.08 -0.61
C GLY A 716 -11.76 -25.06 -0.64
N TRP A 717 -11.21 -24.00 -1.26
CA TRP A 717 -9.79 -23.73 -1.39
C TRP A 717 -9.47 -22.27 -1.05
N ALA A 718 -8.32 -22.06 -0.43
CA ALA A 718 -7.92 -20.83 0.22
C ALA A 718 -6.49 -20.40 -0.16
N ALA A 719 -6.33 -19.14 -0.57
CA ALA A 719 -5.00 -18.58 -0.78
C ALA A 719 -4.81 -17.17 -0.25
N ILE A 720 -3.57 -16.89 0.13
CA ILE A 720 -3.06 -15.54 0.35
C ILE A 720 -1.96 -15.29 -0.69
N ILE A 721 -2.12 -14.21 -1.46
CA ILE A 721 -1.11 -13.71 -2.37
C ILE A 721 -0.58 -12.42 -1.74
N ASP A 722 0.71 -12.37 -1.43
CA ASP A 722 1.31 -11.22 -0.77
C ASP A 722 2.43 -10.61 -1.61
N GLY A 723 2.66 -9.31 -1.44
CA GLY A 723 3.75 -8.65 -2.13
C GLY A 723 3.76 -7.13 -1.98
N VAL A 724 4.50 -6.46 -2.86
CA VAL A 724 4.66 -4.99 -2.83
C VAL A 724 3.67 -4.31 -3.78
N GLY A 725 3.06 -3.21 -3.33
CA GLY A 725 2.15 -2.41 -4.15
C GLY A 725 2.76 -2.00 -5.49
N GLY A 726 2.02 -2.24 -6.58
CA GLY A 726 2.45 -1.95 -7.95
C GLY A 726 3.30 -3.02 -8.63
N THR A 727 3.43 -4.23 -8.05
CA THR A 727 4.18 -5.38 -8.64
C THR A 727 3.31 -6.42 -9.33
N GLY A 728 1.97 -6.36 -9.20
CA GLY A 728 1.04 -7.28 -9.86
C GLY A 728 0.33 -8.29 -8.95
N VAL A 729 0.40 -8.13 -7.62
CA VAL A 729 -0.29 -8.99 -6.63
C VAL A 729 -1.81 -9.07 -6.91
N VAL A 730 -2.47 -7.92 -7.01
CA VAL A 730 -3.90 -7.80 -7.35
C VAL A 730 -4.24 -8.45 -8.71
N THR A 731 -3.31 -8.39 -9.66
CA THR A 731 -3.49 -9.01 -10.98
C THR A 731 -3.55 -10.53 -10.89
N ILE A 732 -2.73 -11.16 -10.03
CA ILE A 732 -2.81 -12.61 -9.81
C ILE A 732 -4.18 -12.98 -9.23
N GLY A 733 -4.64 -12.23 -8.22
CA GLY A 733 -5.98 -12.42 -7.65
C GLY A 733 -7.05 -12.40 -8.74
N ALA A 734 -7.13 -11.30 -9.50
CA ALA A 734 -8.09 -11.15 -10.59
C ALA A 734 -8.04 -12.28 -11.63
N VAL A 735 -6.84 -12.76 -11.99
CA VAL A 735 -6.66 -13.89 -12.92
C VAL A 735 -7.25 -15.17 -12.32
N LEU A 736 -7.00 -15.48 -11.05
CA LEU A 736 -7.55 -16.69 -10.42
C LEU A 736 -9.06 -16.67 -10.28
N GLY A 737 -9.66 -15.53 -9.96
CA GLY A 737 -11.12 -15.40 -9.87
C GLY A 737 -11.79 -15.51 -11.23
N MET A 738 -11.23 -14.86 -12.26
CA MET A 738 -11.75 -15.02 -13.61
C MET A 738 -11.59 -16.46 -14.10
N ALA A 739 -10.46 -17.12 -13.83
CA ALA A 739 -10.27 -18.53 -14.18
C ALA A 739 -11.30 -19.44 -13.48
N ALA A 740 -11.57 -19.24 -12.19
CA ALA A 740 -12.61 -19.96 -11.47
C ALA A 740 -14.02 -19.69 -12.05
N HIS A 741 -14.30 -18.44 -12.41
CA HIS A 741 -15.56 -18.04 -13.04
C HIS A 741 -15.76 -18.71 -14.41
N LEU A 742 -14.71 -18.75 -15.24
CA LEU A 742 -14.71 -19.44 -16.54
C LEU A 742 -15.00 -20.94 -16.41
N GLU A 743 -14.57 -21.58 -15.31
CA GLU A 743 -14.85 -22.98 -15.00
C GLU A 743 -16.20 -23.20 -14.31
N GLY A 744 -16.98 -22.14 -14.08
CA GLY A 744 -18.28 -22.22 -13.43
C GLY A 744 -18.21 -22.39 -11.90
N LYS A 745 -17.03 -22.32 -11.29
CA LYS A 745 -16.80 -22.46 -9.85
C LYS A 745 -17.22 -21.21 -9.06
N GLY A 746 -17.46 -21.37 -7.77
CA GLY A 746 -17.58 -20.25 -6.83
C GLY A 746 -16.23 -19.57 -6.65
N CYS A 747 -16.22 -18.23 -6.64
CA CYS A 747 -15.00 -17.47 -6.37
C CYS A 747 -15.29 -16.18 -5.60
N GLY A 748 -14.40 -15.86 -4.66
CA GLY A 748 -14.42 -14.61 -3.90
C GLY A 748 -13.00 -14.15 -3.63
N MET A 749 -12.74 -12.85 -3.77
CA MET A 749 -11.44 -12.28 -3.46
C MET A 749 -11.54 -10.88 -2.94
N ILE A 750 -10.56 -10.50 -2.12
CA ILE A 750 -10.44 -9.15 -1.58
C ILE A 750 -8.99 -8.70 -1.64
N ASP A 751 -8.79 -7.49 -2.15
CA ASP A 751 -7.50 -6.84 -2.22
C ASP A 751 -7.32 -5.86 -1.05
N MET A 752 -6.34 -6.12 -0.20
CA MET A 752 -5.98 -5.24 0.91
C MET A 752 -4.69 -4.49 0.58
N ALA A 753 -4.84 -3.27 0.08
CA ALA A 753 -3.75 -2.31 -0.04
C ALA A 753 -3.72 -1.38 1.19
N GLY A 754 -2.53 -1.17 1.76
CA GLY A 754 -2.31 -0.13 2.78
C GLY A 754 -2.30 1.28 2.19
N LEU A 755 -2.03 2.28 3.04
CA LEU A 755 -1.90 3.71 2.67
C LEU A 755 -1.01 3.98 1.44
N ALA A 756 0.07 3.22 1.26
CA ALA A 756 1.00 3.41 0.16
C ALA A 756 0.60 2.62 -1.08
N GLN A 757 0.22 3.34 -2.15
CA GLN A 757 -0.08 2.78 -3.47
C GLN A 757 1.10 2.00 -4.08
N LYS A 758 2.35 2.35 -3.74
CA LYS A 758 3.56 1.63 -4.14
C LYS A 758 4.54 1.52 -2.98
N GLY A 759 5.27 0.42 -2.91
CA GLY A 759 6.29 0.18 -1.89
C GLY A 759 5.76 -0.29 -0.53
N GLY A 760 4.45 -0.17 -0.28
CA GLY A 760 3.77 -0.77 0.87
C GLY A 760 3.39 -2.23 0.62
N SER A 761 3.05 -2.94 1.70
CA SER A 761 2.51 -4.30 1.66
C SER A 761 1.12 -4.34 1.03
N VAL A 762 0.88 -5.36 0.21
CA VAL A 762 -0.42 -5.69 -0.37
C VAL A 762 -0.68 -7.17 -0.12
N PHE A 763 -1.92 -7.49 0.26
CA PHE A 763 -2.39 -8.86 0.44
C PHE A 763 -3.67 -9.05 -0.38
N THR A 764 -3.75 -10.12 -1.14
CA THR A 764 -4.97 -10.54 -1.82
C THR A 764 -5.38 -11.88 -1.26
N HIS A 765 -6.56 -11.95 -0.67
CA HIS A 765 -7.15 -13.23 -0.24
C HIS A 765 -8.03 -13.77 -1.36
N VAL A 766 -7.93 -15.07 -1.64
CA VAL A 766 -8.71 -15.74 -2.68
C VAL A 766 -9.37 -16.98 -2.07
N ARG A 767 -10.65 -17.14 -2.38
CA ARG A 767 -11.47 -18.31 -2.08
C ARG A 767 -12.02 -18.89 -3.37
N ILE A 768 -11.92 -20.20 -3.53
CA ILE A 768 -12.54 -20.94 -4.63
C ILE A 768 -13.33 -22.08 -4.00
N ALA A 769 -14.57 -22.28 -4.45
CA ALA A 769 -15.44 -23.35 -4.00
C ALA A 769 -16.21 -23.95 -5.19
N SER A 770 -16.96 -25.02 -4.96
CA SER A 770 -17.75 -25.66 -6.01
C SER A 770 -18.83 -24.72 -6.55
N THR A 771 -19.58 -24.05 -5.68
CA THR A 771 -20.54 -23.00 -6.05
C THR A 771 -20.28 -21.70 -5.29
N PRO A 772 -20.80 -20.54 -5.77
CA PRO A 772 -20.65 -19.26 -5.06
C PRO A 772 -21.21 -19.28 -3.63
N GLU A 773 -22.28 -20.03 -3.36
CA GLU A 773 -22.97 -20.10 -2.07
C GLU A 773 -22.12 -20.79 -0.98
N ASP A 774 -21.19 -21.65 -1.38
CA ASP A 774 -20.26 -22.35 -0.49
C ASP A 774 -19.17 -21.41 0.07
N ILE A 775 -19.05 -20.18 -0.44
CA ILE A 775 -18.07 -19.21 0.07
C ILE A 775 -18.66 -18.46 1.26
N HIS A 776 -18.40 -19.00 2.46
CA HIS A 776 -18.88 -18.41 3.70
C HIS A 776 -18.05 -17.21 4.18
N ALA A 777 -16.76 -17.09 3.87
CA ALA A 777 -15.96 -15.91 4.23
C ALA A 777 -14.79 -15.68 3.26
N ILE A 778 -14.61 -14.44 2.80
CA ILE A 778 -13.58 -14.10 1.79
C ILE A 778 -12.18 -14.02 2.41
N ARG A 779 -12.07 -13.51 3.65
CA ARG A 779 -10.77 -13.45 4.34
C ARG A 779 -10.31 -14.83 4.77
N VAL A 780 -8.99 -15.02 4.73
CA VAL A 780 -8.33 -16.25 5.21
C VAL A 780 -7.96 -16.10 6.67
N SER A 781 -8.61 -16.86 7.54
CA SER A 781 -8.35 -16.92 9.00
C SER A 781 -7.06 -17.67 9.34
N ALA A 782 -6.65 -17.62 10.61
CA ALA A 782 -5.48 -18.34 11.08
C ALA A 782 -5.60 -19.86 10.87
N GLY A 783 -4.54 -20.50 10.33
CA GLY A 783 -4.47 -21.93 10.04
C GLY A 783 -5.34 -22.46 8.89
N LYS A 784 -5.83 -21.57 8.00
CA LYS A 784 -6.82 -21.89 6.95
C LYS A 784 -6.35 -21.66 5.52
N ALA A 785 -5.07 -21.34 5.28
CA ALA A 785 -4.55 -21.21 3.91
C ALA A 785 -4.17 -22.59 3.33
N ASP A 786 -4.54 -22.87 2.09
CA ASP A 786 -4.02 -24.01 1.32
C ASP A 786 -2.76 -23.60 0.55
N LEU A 787 -2.73 -22.34 0.09
CA LEU A 787 -1.61 -21.76 -0.65
C LEU A 787 -1.24 -20.38 -0.08
N VAL A 788 0.06 -20.15 0.11
CA VAL A 788 0.63 -18.80 0.25
C VAL A 788 1.56 -18.55 -0.92
N LEU A 789 1.22 -17.54 -1.74
CA LEU A 789 2.02 -17.08 -2.87
C LEU A 789 2.73 -15.77 -2.51
N GLY A 790 3.87 -15.91 -1.85
CA GLY A 790 4.73 -14.83 -1.40
C GLY A 790 5.54 -14.21 -2.53
N CYS A 791 5.07 -13.11 -3.10
CA CYS A 791 5.79 -12.37 -4.14
C CYS A 791 6.88 -11.44 -3.56
N ASP A 792 6.89 -11.21 -2.25
CA ASP A 792 7.92 -10.45 -1.53
C ASP A 792 8.22 -11.05 -0.14
N LEU A 793 9.46 -11.48 0.08
CA LEU A 793 9.86 -12.20 1.30
C LEU A 793 9.57 -11.44 2.61
N VAL A 794 9.65 -10.10 2.62
CA VAL A 794 9.38 -9.30 3.83
C VAL A 794 7.89 -9.30 4.15
N VAL A 795 7.04 -9.16 3.13
CA VAL A 795 5.59 -9.22 3.31
C VAL A 795 5.15 -10.63 3.70
N SER A 796 5.75 -11.66 3.11
CA SER A 796 5.45 -13.06 3.45
C SER A 796 5.84 -13.43 4.89
N GLY A 797 6.82 -12.73 5.48
CA GLY A 797 7.21 -12.88 6.88
C GLY A 797 6.39 -12.04 7.87
N ALA A 798 5.33 -11.37 7.41
CA ALA A 798 4.41 -10.66 8.28
C ALA A 798 3.55 -11.65 9.09
N LYS A 799 3.24 -11.27 10.33
CA LYS A 799 2.40 -12.01 11.27
C LYS A 799 1.08 -12.47 10.64
N LYS A 800 0.42 -11.58 9.89
CA LYS A 800 -0.85 -11.87 9.22
C LYS A 800 -0.76 -13.01 8.20
N VAL A 801 0.39 -13.19 7.54
CA VAL A 801 0.60 -14.26 6.55
C VAL A 801 0.99 -15.54 7.26
N LEU A 802 2.00 -15.49 8.14
CA LEU A 802 2.50 -16.66 8.86
C LEU A 802 1.41 -17.33 9.70
N ALA A 803 0.50 -16.56 10.31
CA ALA A 803 -0.58 -17.11 11.12
C ALA A 803 -1.65 -17.85 10.29
N ALA A 804 -1.78 -17.57 8.99
CA ALA A 804 -2.72 -18.27 8.12
C ALA A 804 -2.23 -19.66 7.70
N VAL A 805 -0.94 -19.96 7.90
CA VAL A 805 -0.27 -21.19 7.49
C VAL A 805 -0.59 -22.33 8.45
N ARG A 806 -0.79 -23.52 7.90
CA ARG A 806 -0.93 -24.79 8.61
C ARG A 806 0.26 -25.69 8.29
N GLU A 807 1.04 -26.02 9.32
CA GLU A 807 2.20 -26.91 9.21
C GLU A 807 1.81 -28.24 8.54
N GLY A 808 2.62 -28.68 7.58
CA GLY A 808 2.41 -29.95 6.87
C GLY A 808 1.27 -29.94 5.85
N HIS A 809 0.53 -28.83 5.70
CA HIS A 809 -0.59 -28.73 4.74
C HIS A 809 -0.44 -27.55 3.76
N THR A 810 -0.17 -26.35 4.26
CA THR A 810 -0.14 -25.15 3.43
C THR A 810 1.10 -25.16 2.54
N MET A 811 0.90 -25.09 1.23
CA MET A 811 2.00 -24.87 0.28
C MET A 811 2.44 -23.41 0.37
N PHE A 812 3.68 -23.16 0.77
CA PHE A 812 4.23 -21.82 0.91
C PHE A 812 5.32 -21.58 -0.12
N LEU A 813 5.07 -20.68 -1.07
CA LEU A 813 6.05 -20.29 -2.07
C LEU A 813 6.50 -18.86 -1.85
N ALA A 814 7.81 -18.63 -1.75
CA ALA A 814 8.35 -17.30 -1.49
C ALA A 814 9.41 -16.91 -2.54
N ASN A 815 9.20 -15.72 -3.13
CA ASN A 815 10.18 -15.06 -3.97
C ASN A 815 11.33 -14.53 -3.11
N THR A 816 12.56 -15.03 -3.33
CA THR A 816 13.72 -14.69 -2.48
C THR A 816 14.40 -13.38 -2.85
N ALA A 817 13.86 -12.63 -3.81
CA ALA A 817 14.43 -11.37 -4.24
C ALA A 817 14.45 -10.33 -3.11
N GLU A 818 15.63 -9.74 -2.85
CA GLU A 818 15.80 -8.70 -1.84
C GLU A 818 15.30 -7.34 -2.34
N ILE A 819 14.04 -7.02 -2.07
CA ILE A 819 13.44 -5.72 -2.40
C ILE A 819 13.48 -4.82 -1.16
N MET A 820 14.29 -3.77 -1.18
CA MET A 820 14.48 -2.94 0.01
C MET A 820 13.24 -2.06 0.34
N PRO A 821 12.83 -1.94 1.62
CA PRO A 821 11.77 -1.05 2.08
C PRO A 821 12.27 0.39 2.21
N GLY A 822 11.37 1.38 2.13
CA GLY A 822 11.75 2.81 2.09
C GLY A 822 12.71 3.28 3.19
N GLU A 823 12.75 2.63 4.35
CA GLU A 823 13.70 2.90 5.43
C GLU A 823 15.17 2.83 4.99
N PHE A 824 15.51 2.00 4.01
CA PHE A 824 16.87 1.88 3.48
C PHE A 824 17.41 3.22 2.94
N THR A 825 16.56 4.16 2.51
CA THR A 825 17.01 5.44 1.95
C THR A 825 17.76 6.29 2.96
N ARG A 826 17.52 6.06 4.27
CA ARG A 826 18.16 6.74 5.39
C ARG A 826 19.28 5.91 6.03
N SER A 827 19.29 4.60 5.82
CA SER A 827 20.30 3.69 6.36
C SER A 827 21.10 3.01 5.26
N ALA A 828 22.34 3.45 5.07
CA ALA A 828 23.15 3.01 3.95
C ALA A 828 23.44 1.49 3.97
N ASP A 829 23.55 0.92 5.16
CA ASP A 829 23.89 -0.49 5.39
C ASP A 829 22.68 -1.36 5.72
N PHE A 830 21.46 -0.84 5.53
CA PHE A 830 20.23 -1.59 5.78
C PHE A 830 20.21 -2.92 5.02
N SER A 831 20.09 -4.04 5.73
CA SER A 831 19.99 -5.38 5.14
C SER A 831 18.72 -6.07 5.60
N LEU A 832 18.19 -6.94 4.75
CA LEU A 832 17.01 -7.72 5.08
C LEU A 832 17.41 -8.98 5.86
N PRO A 833 16.65 -9.39 6.89
CA PRO A 833 16.92 -10.60 7.65
C PRO A 833 16.45 -11.85 6.88
N VAL A 834 16.96 -12.06 5.66
CA VAL A 834 16.50 -13.08 4.70
C VAL A 834 16.48 -14.48 5.29
N GLU A 835 17.56 -14.93 5.93
CA GLU A 835 17.62 -16.28 6.49
C GLU A 835 16.69 -16.46 7.70
N ARG A 836 16.46 -15.39 8.48
CA ARG A 836 15.47 -15.41 9.57
C ARG A 836 14.05 -15.52 9.02
N LEU A 837 13.74 -14.81 7.92
CA LEU A 837 12.46 -14.90 7.22
C LEU A 837 12.23 -16.31 6.65
N LYS A 838 13.23 -16.87 5.94
CA LYS A 838 13.15 -18.25 5.43
C LYS A 838 12.97 -19.27 6.54
N LYS A 839 13.71 -19.13 7.65
CA LYS A 839 13.59 -20.02 8.81
C LYS A 839 12.19 -19.99 9.41
N ALA A 840 11.57 -18.81 9.51
CA ALA A 840 10.22 -18.70 10.01
C ALA A 840 9.16 -19.26 9.07
N ILE A 841 9.33 -19.08 7.76
CA ILE A 841 8.45 -19.69 6.75
C ILE A 841 8.52 -21.22 6.82
N ARG A 842 9.74 -21.79 6.91
CA ARG A 842 9.93 -23.24 7.11
C ARG A 842 9.31 -23.74 8.40
N ALA A 843 9.49 -23.00 9.51
CA ALA A 843 8.90 -23.34 10.78
C ALA A 843 7.36 -23.29 10.76
N ALA A 844 6.75 -22.44 9.93
CA ALA A 844 5.30 -22.33 9.80
C ALA A 844 4.69 -23.38 8.87
N ALA A 845 5.30 -23.63 7.70
CA ALA A 845 4.74 -24.51 6.67
C ALA A 845 5.24 -25.97 6.74
N GLY A 846 6.42 -26.20 7.34
CA GLY A 846 7.21 -27.42 7.22
C GLY A 846 8.20 -27.37 6.05
N ASP A 847 9.31 -28.10 6.15
CA ASP A 847 10.39 -28.06 5.15
C ASP A 847 9.95 -28.54 3.75
N ASP A 848 9.06 -29.55 3.69
CA ASP A 848 8.59 -30.12 2.42
C ASP A 848 7.63 -29.20 1.64
N ASN A 849 6.93 -28.31 2.35
CA ASN A 849 5.93 -27.40 1.77
C ASN A 849 6.46 -25.97 1.58
N ALA A 850 7.69 -25.67 2.01
CA ALA A 850 8.30 -24.35 1.91
C ALA A 850 9.24 -24.25 0.70
N HIS A 851 8.76 -23.65 -0.40
CA HIS A 851 9.50 -23.48 -1.64
C HIS A 851 10.05 -22.06 -1.79
N PHE A 852 11.35 -21.95 -2.09
CA PHE A 852 12.05 -20.68 -2.25
C PHE A 852 12.66 -20.56 -3.65
N PHE A 853 12.33 -19.50 -4.38
CA PHE A 853 12.84 -19.27 -5.73
C PHE A 853 13.06 -17.78 -6.04
N ASP A 854 14.15 -17.43 -6.72
CA ASP A 854 14.39 -16.04 -7.15
C ASP A 854 13.70 -15.77 -8.50
N ALA A 855 12.38 -15.55 -8.42
CA ALA A 855 11.55 -15.29 -9.59
C ALA A 855 11.86 -13.94 -10.23
N THR A 856 12.25 -12.93 -9.44
CA THR A 856 12.60 -11.59 -9.95
C THR A 856 13.83 -11.63 -10.85
N ARG A 857 14.91 -12.29 -10.41
CA ARG A 857 16.12 -12.44 -11.21
C ARG A 857 15.84 -13.26 -12.46
N THR A 858 15.06 -14.33 -12.34
CA THR A 858 14.71 -15.21 -13.45
C THR A 858 13.88 -14.48 -14.50
N ALA A 859 12.83 -13.76 -14.10
CA ALA A 859 12.04 -12.93 -15.01
C ALA A 859 12.88 -11.84 -15.68
N THR A 860 13.80 -11.21 -14.94
CA THR A 860 14.72 -10.21 -15.50
C THR A 860 15.63 -10.79 -16.57
N ALA A 861 16.14 -12.01 -16.38
CA ALA A 861 16.96 -12.69 -17.37
C ALA A 861 16.15 -13.16 -18.58
N LEU A 862 14.95 -13.70 -18.38
CA LEU A 862 14.11 -14.25 -19.45
C LEU A 862 13.41 -13.18 -20.29
N PHE A 863 12.96 -12.09 -19.67
CA PHE A 863 12.11 -11.07 -20.30
C PHE A 863 12.72 -9.66 -20.33
N GLY A 864 13.93 -9.51 -19.77
CA GLY A 864 14.65 -8.22 -19.69
C GLY A 864 14.11 -7.26 -18.63
N ASN A 865 13.14 -7.66 -17.82
CA ASN A 865 12.55 -6.87 -16.75
C ASN A 865 11.90 -7.77 -15.68
N SER A 866 11.59 -7.21 -14.51
CA SER A 866 11.06 -7.96 -13.37
C SER A 866 9.53 -8.15 -13.36
N LEU A 867 8.77 -7.58 -14.30
CA LEU A 867 7.29 -7.54 -14.22
C LEU A 867 6.66 -8.93 -14.32
N GLY A 868 7.30 -9.88 -15.01
CA GLY A 868 6.81 -11.25 -15.14
C GLY A 868 7.02 -12.13 -13.90
N ALA A 869 7.70 -11.65 -12.85
CA ALA A 869 8.08 -12.46 -11.69
C ALA A 869 6.88 -13.03 -10.94
N ASN A 870 5.84 -12.23 -10.75
CA ASN A 870 4.62 -12.62 -10.04
C ASN A 870 3.84 -13.69 -10.81
N MET A 871 3.71 -13.54 -12.13
CA MET A 871 3.06 -14.55 -12.99
C MET A 871 3.89 -15.83 -13.11
N PHE A 872 5.22 -15.72 -13.06
CA PHE A 872 6.13 -16.86 -12.95
C PHE A 872 5.90 -17.63 -11.64
N MET A 873 5.77 -16.93 -10.49
CA MET A 873 5.44 -17.58 -9.22
C MET A 873 4.11 -18.32 -9.29
N LEU A 874 3.10 -17.76 -9.95
CA LEU A 874 1.81 -18.44 -10.16
C LEU A 874 1.97 -19.75 -10.93
N GLY A 875 2.74 -19.75 -12.02
CA GLY A 875 3.04 -20.96 -12.79
C GLY A 875 3.82 -22.00 -12.00
N PHE A 876 4.73 -21.55 -11.14
CA PHE A 876 5.48 -22.41 -10.23
C PHE A 876 4.52 -23.10 -9.24
N ALA A 877 3.60 -22.36 -8.62
CA ALA A 877 2.59 -22.90 -7.72
C ALA A 877 1.64 -23.89 -8.43
N PHE A 878 1.20 -23.56 -9.65
CA PHE A 878 0.36 -24.43 -10.47
C PHE A 878 1.00 -25.80 -10.67
N GLN A 879 2.28 -25.82 -11.07
CA GLN A 879 2.97 -27.07 -11.39
C GLN A 879 3.27 -27.95 -10.16
N HIS A 880 3.31 -27.36 -8.95
CA HIS A 880 3.37 -28.12 -7.71
C HIS A 880 2.00 -28.67 -7.26
N GLY A 881 0.92 -28.43 -8.02
CA GLY A 881 -0.44 -28.87 -7.68
C GLY A 881 -1.12 -27.97 -6.65
N GLY A 882 -0.68 -26.72 -6.49
CA GLY A 882 -1.21 -25.80 -5.49
C GLY A 882 -2.53 -25.11 -5.86
N LEU A 883 -3.04 -25.32 -7.08
CA LEU A 883 -4.22 -24.63 -7.62
C LEU A 883 -5.36 -25.62 -7.95
N PRO A 884 -6.62 -25.28 -7.64
CA PRO A 884 -7.79 -26.08 -8.00
C PRO A 884 -8.38 -25.62 -9.34
N LEU A 885 -7.54 -25.28 -10.32
CA LEU A 885 -7.93 -24.67 -11.59
C LEU A 885 -7.12 -25.30 -12.73
N SER A 886 -7.66 -25.31 -13.94
CA SER A 886 -6.94 -25.76 -15.14
C SER A 886 -5.98 -24.69 -15.68
N ALA A 887 -4.91 -25.13 -16.35
CA ALA A 887 -3.99 -24.22 -17.03
C ALA A 887 -4.70 -23.41 -18.13
N GLU A 888 -5.66 -24.02 -18.83
CA GLU A 888 -6.43 -23.38 -19.90
C GLU A 888 -7.24 -22.20 -19.38
N ALA A 889 -7.93 -22.36 -18.24
CA ALA A 889 -8.67 -21.28 -17.60
C ALA A 889 -7.76 -20.13 -17.15
N VAL A 890 -6.59 -20.44 -16.58
CA VAL A 890 -5.62 -19.42 -16.16
C VAL A 890 -5.07 -18.64 -17.36
N GLU A 891 -4.67 -19.34 -18.43
CA GLU A 891 -4.19 -18.67 -19.65
C GLU A 891 -5.29 -17.83 -20.31
N LYS A 892 -6.53 -18.32 -20.35
CA LYS A 892 -7.68 -17.56 -20.88
C LYS A 892 -8.00 -16.32 -20.03
N ALA A 893 -7.90 -16.42 -18.71
CA ALA A 893 -8.04 -15.27 -17.82
C ALA A 893 -6.93 -14.22 -18.02
N ILE A 894 -5.70 -14.65 -18.34
CA ILE A 894 -4.60 -13.74 -18.71
C ILE A 894 -4.91 -13.02 -20.04
N GLU A 895 -5.47 -13.72 -21.03
CA GLU A 895 -5.91 -13.10 -22.29
C GLU A 895 -6.98 -12.03 -22.06
N LEU A 896 -8.01 -12.35 -21.27
CA LEU A 896 -9.10 -11.43 -20.93
C LEU A 896 -8.59 -10.21 -20.15
N ASN A 897 -7.55 -10.36 -19.32
CA ASN A 897 -6.94 -9.23 -18.61
C ASN A 897 -6.33 -8.18 -19.56
N GLY A 898 -5.83 -8.61 -20.73
CA GLY A 898 -5.36 -7.74 -21.82
C GLY A 898 -4.00 -7.06 -21.61
N GLU A 899 -3.40 -7.14 -20.42
CA GLU A 899 -2.12 -6.49 -20.11
C GLU A 899 -0.93 -7.42 -20.40
N ALA A 900 -0.06 -7.03 -21.34
CA ALA A 900 1.18 -7.74 -21.68
C ALA A 900 1.01 -9.27 -21.87
N VAL A 901 -0.11 -9.68 -22.50
CA VAL A 901 -0.61 -11.07 -22.57
C VAL A 901 0.49 -12.08 -22.90
N ALA A 902 1.22 -11.90 -24.02
CA ALA A 902 2.25 -12.83 -24.45
C ALA A 902 3.36 -13.04 -23.41
N MET A 903 3.78 -11.97 -22.72
CA MET A 903 4.79 -12.04 -21.67
C MET A 903 4.25 -12.78 -20.44
N ASN A 904 3.01 -12.50 -20.04
CA ASN A 904 2.41 -13.12 -18.86
C ASN A 904 2.15 -14.62 -19.06
N ILE A 905 1.65 -15.03 -20.23
CA ILE A 905 1.52 -16.45 -20.58
C ILE A 905 2.90 -17.13 -20.58
N ALA A 906 3.91 -16.51 -21.20
CA ALA A 906 5.26 -17.05 -21.20
C ALA A 906 5.84 -17.16 -19.78
N ALA A 907 5.62 -16.16 -18.92
CA ALA A 907 6.05 -16.18 -17.53
C ALA A 907 5.39 -17.30 -16.74
N PHE A 908 4.07 -17.48 -16.88
CA PHE A 908 3.33 -18.61 -16.29
C PHE A 908 3.92 -19.95 -16.71
N ARG A 909 4.13 -20.16 -18.01
CA ARG A 909 4.70 -21.41 -18.54
C ARG A 909 6.15 -21.66 -18.09
N TRP A 910 7.01 -20.62 -18.04
CA TRP A 910 8.35 -20.73 -17.49
C TRP A 910 8.37 -21.01 -15.99
N GLY A 911 7.40 -20.48 -15.24
CA GLY A 911 7.19 -20.82 -13.84
C GLY A 911 6.93 -22.31 -13.65
N ARG A 912 6.05 -22.88 -14.49
CA ARG A 912 5.80 -24.33 -14.52
C ARG A 912 7.07 -25.12 -14.82
N ARG A 913 7.86 -24.71 -15.82
CA ARG A 913 9.15 -25.33 -16.11
C ARG A 913 10.09 -25.32 -14.91
N ALA A 914 10.15 -24.21 -14.18
CA ALA A 914 11.05 -24.06 -13.04
C ALA A 914 10.64 -24.90 -11.83
N ALA A 915 9.36 -25.16 -11.63
CA ALA A 915 8.89 -26.10 -10.61
C ALA A 915 9.26 -27.55 -10.95
N HIS A 916 9.13 -27.95 -12.22
CA HIS A 916 9.47 -29.31 -12.66
C HIS A 916 10.99 -29.55 -12.80
N GLN A 917 11.72 -28.57 -13.35
CA GLN A 917 13.15 -28.63 -13.63
C GLN A 917 13.88 -27.34 -13.16
N PRO A 918 14.01 -27.13 -11.84
CA PRO A 918 14.56 -25.89 -11.29
C PRO A 918 16.01 -25.65 -11.73
N ASP A 919 16.83 -26.69 -11.79
CA ASP A 919 18.25 -26.55 -12.12
C ASP A 919 18.47 -26.21 -13.59
N PHE A 920 17.62 -26.69 -14.50
CA PHE A 920 17.63 -26.28 -15.90
C PHE A 920 17.42 -24.77 -16.03
N VAL A 921 16.39 -24.24 -15.36
CA VAL A 921 16.06 -22.81 -15.41
C VAL A 921 17.14 -21.98 -14.72
N ARG A 922 17.67 -22.41 -13.56
CA ARG A 922 18.79 -21.74 -12.89
C ARG A 922 20.04 -21.68 -13.76
N ASN A 923 20.38 -22.77 -14.45
CA ASN A 923 21.51 -22.83 -15.37
C ASN A 923 21.31 -21.93 -16.60
N LEU A 924 20.09 -21.84 -17.13
CA LEU A 924 19.74 -20.94 -18.22
C LEU A 924 19.97 -19.47 -17.84
N VAL A 925 19.51 -19.09 -16.65
CA VAL A 925 19.70 -17.74 -16.07
C VAL A 925 21.18 -17.47 -15.75
N GLY A 926 21.90 -18.48 -15.26
CA GLY A 926 23.33 -18.39 -14.93
C GLY A 926 24.22 -18.10 -16.15
N LYS A 927 23.84 -18.56 -17.34
CA LYS A 927 24.57 -18.31 -18.60
C LYS A 927 24.44 -16.87 -19.10
N THR A 928 23.35 -16.17 -18.78
CA THR A 928 23.07 -14.78 -19.21
C THR A 928 23.74 -13.69 -18.38
N GLY A 929 24.37 -14.03 -17.26
CA GLY A 929 24.91 -13.02 -16.35
C GLY A 929 26.00 -13.56 -15.45
N LYS A 930 27.21 -13.75 -16.01
CA LYS A 930 28.41 -13.77 -15.17
C LYS A 930 28.69 -12.34 -14.71
N PRO A 931 28.77 -12.06 -13.39
CA PRO A 931 29.36 -10.83 -12.89
C PRO A 931 30.77 -10.68 -13.48
N VAL A 932 31.18 -9.45 -13.80
CA VAL A 932 32.52 -9.15 -14.36
C VAL A 932 33.67 -9.60 -13.45
N SER A 933 33.38 -9.88 -12.17
CA SER A 933 34.24 -10.69 -11.33
C SER A 933 33.39 -11.50 -10.35
N ALA A 934 33.50 -12.83 -10.36
CA ALA A 934 33.04 -13.63 -9.23
C ALA A 934 33.68 -13.07 -7.93
N PRO A 935 32.96 -13.02 -6.80
CA PRO A 935 33.55 -12.65 -5.53
C PRO A 935 34.81 -13.47 -5.28
N ALA A 936 35.85 -12.85 -4.75
CA ALA A 936 37.03 -13.59 -4.34
C ALA A 936 36.63 -14.63 -3.27
N GLU A 937 36.88 -15.91 -3.54
CA GLU A 937 36.41 -17.02 -2.69
C GLU A 937 37.31 -17.21 -1.47
N THR A 938 38.60 -16.85 -1.59
CA THR A 938 39.59 -16.98 -0.53
C THR A 938 40.20 -15.62 -0.13
N LEU A 939 40.79 -15.56 1.06
CA LEU A 939 41.56 -14.38 1.49
C LEU A 939 42.76 -14.11 0.56
N ASP A 940 43.35 -15.16 0.00
CA ASP A 940 44.47 -15.05 -0.94
C ASP A 940 44.01 -14.44 -2.28
N ASP A 941 42.82 -14.81 -2.77
CA ASP A 941 42.20 -14.16 -3.94
C ASP A 941 41.91 -12.68 -3.68
N ILE A 942 41.39 -12.36 -2.48
CA ILE A 942 41.12 -11.00 -2.03
C ILE A 942 42.39 -10.16 -2.10
N ILE A 943 43.50 -10.68 -1.57
CA ILE A 943 44.80 -10.00 -1.53
C ILE A 943 45.36 -9.86 -2.94
N ALA A 944 45.42 -10.94 -3.73
CA ALA A 944 45.96 -10.94 -5.08
C ALA A 944 45.23 -9.95 -6.00
N ARG A 945 43.89 -9.92 -5.93
CA ARG A 945 43.08 -8.97 -6.71
C ARG A 945 43.32 -7.52 -6.30
N ARG A 946 43.49 -7.26 -4.99
CA ARG A 946 43.79 -5.91 -4.47
C ARG A 946 45.21 -5.47 -4.83
N VAL A 947 46.20 -6.37 -4.84
CA VAL A 947 47.56 -6.10 -5.34
C VAL A 947 47.53 -5.74 -6.83
N ALA A 948 46.81 -6.51 -7.65
CA ALA A 948 46.65 -6.21 -9.07
C ALA A 948 45.97 -4.85 -9.28
N PHE A 949 44.91 -4.56 -8.51
CA PHE A 949 44.22 -3.27 -8.56
C PHE A 949 45.14 -2.11 -8.15
N LEU A 950 45.88 -2.23 -7.06
CA LEU A 950 46.81 -1.19 -6.58
C LEU A 950 48.01 -0.99 -7.53
N THR A 951 48.41 -2.04 -8.24
CA THR A 951 49.41 -1.97 -9.30
C THR A 951 48.92 -1.15 -10.48
N ALA A 952 47.67 -1.36 -10.90
CA ALA A 952 47.03 -0.55 -11.94
C ALA A 952 46.78 0.90 -11.47
N TYR A 953 46.36 1.08 -10.21
CA TYR A 953 46.10 2.36 -9.55
C TYR A 953 47.34 3.26 -9.52
N GLN A 954 48.49 2.73 -9.12
CA GLN A 954 49.76 3.47 -9.07
C GLN A 954 50.85 2.70 -9.84
N ASN A 955 51.47 1.69 -9.21
CA ASN A 955 52.54 0.87 -9.76
C ASN A 955 52.77 -0.40 -8.89
N ALA A 956 53.64 -1.31 -9.36
CA ALA A 956 53.92 -2.58 -8.68
C ALA A 956 54.49 -2.42 -7.26
N ALA A 957 55.31 -1.38 -7.01
CA ALA A 957 55.84 -1.09 -5.68
C ALA A 957 54.72 -0.73 -4.67
N TYR A 958 53.70 -0.01 -5.12
CA TYR A 958 52.54 0.33 -4.30
C TYR A 958 51.67 -0.89 -3.97
N GLY A 959 51.48 -1.79 -4.95
CA GLY A 959 50.84 -3.08 -4.73
C GLY A 959 51.62 -3.97 -3.74
N LYS A 960 52.96 -3.97 -3.83
CA LYS A 960 53.83 -4.68 -2.89
C LYS A 960 53.74 -4.13 -1.47
N ARG A 961 53.72 -2.80 -1.27
CA ARG A 961 53.50 -2.19 0.06
C ARG A 961 52.25 -2.72 0.74
N TYR A 962 51.14 -2.82 0.01
CA TYR A 962 49.91 -3.40 0.53
C TYR A 962 50.09 -4.87 0.94
N ALA A 963 50.68 -5.69 0.06
CA ALA A 963 50.92 -7.10 0.32
C ALA A 963 51.79 -7.31 1.57
N ASP A 964 52.88 -6.56 1.70
CA ASP A 964 53.82 -6.65 2.82
C ASP A 964 53.15 -6.28 4.16
N ARG A 965 52.32 -5.23 4.18
CA ARG A 965 51.56 -4.84 5.39
C ARG A 965 50.52 -5.88 5.80
N VAL A 966 49.77 -6.42 4.85
CA VAL A 966 48.79 -7.48 5.13
C VAL A 966 49.49 -8.78 5.58
N ALA A 967 50.63 -9.13 4.98
CA ALA A 967 51.41 -10.29 5.37
C ALA A 967 51.97 -10.18 6.80
N ALA A 968 52.46 -9.00 7.19
CA ALA A 968 52.94 -8.75 8.54
C ALA A 968 51.82 -8.94 9.59
N LEU A 969 50.61 -8.44 9.30
CA LEU A 969 49.46 -8.62 10.18
C LEU A 969 48.98 -10.08 10.22
N ARG A 970 48.98 -10.78 9.07
CA ARG A 970 48.64 -12.21 8.99
C ARG A 970 49.59 -13.06 9.83
N ALA A 971 50.88 -12.75 9.81
CA ALA A 971 51.87 -13.42 10.65
C ALA A 971 51.64 -13.14 12.15
N ALA A 972 51.27 -11.91 12.51
CA ALA A 972 50.92 -11.58 13.89
C ALA A 972 49.64 -12.30 14.35
N GLU A 973 48.59 -12.33 13.53
CA GLU A 973 47.34 -13.04 13.82
C GLU A 973 47.57 -14.55 13.96
N ALA A 974 48.31 -15.17 13.04
CA ALA A 974 48.61 -16.60 13.09
C ALA A 974 49.42 -17.00 14.34
N ARG A 975 50.31 -16.13 14.83
CA ARG A 975 51.05 -16.35 16.10
C ARG A 975 50.15 -16.22 17.33
N ALA A 976 49.22 -15.28 17.34
CA ALA A 976 48.35 -15.04 18.48
C ALA A 976 47.18 -16.05 18.55
N VAL A 977 46.58 -16.38 17.40
CA VAL A 977 45.43 -17.28 17.26
C VAL A 977 45.54 -18.08 15.95
N PRO A 978 46.11 -19.30 16.00
CA PRO A 978 46.22 -20.16 14.82
C PRO A 978 44.86 -20.40 14.14
N GLY A 979 44.80 -20.27 12.82
CA GLY A 979 43.59 -20.46 12.03
C GLY A 979 42.65 -19.25 11.94
N SER A 980 42.86 -18.18 12.70
CA SER A 980 42.07 -16.94 12.57
C SER A 980 42.48 -16.14 11.33
N THR A 981 41.47 -15.63 10.61
CA THR A 981 41.65 -14.71 9.47
C THR A 981 40.81 -13.43 9.62
N ALA A 982 40.17 -13.23 10.77
CA ALA A 982 39.20 -12.14 10.97
C ALA A 982 39.86 -10.76 10.87
N VAL A 983 41.03 -10.60 11.51
CA VAL A 983 41.73 -9.31 11.58
C VAL A 983 42.44 -9.03 10.26
N THR A 984 43.12 -10.03 9.70
CA THR A 984 43.76 -9.94 8.38
C THR A 984 42.73 -9.66 7.29
N GLY A 985 41.57 -10.31 7.32
CA GLY A 985 40.48 -10.06 6.36
C GLY A 985 39.92 -8.65 6.45
N ALA A 986 39.72 -8.13 7.67
CA ALA A 986 39.29 -6.75 7.89
C ALA A 986 40.34 -5.75 7.37
N ALA A 987 41.61 -5.94 7.69
CA ALA A 987 42.70 -5.09 7.25
C ALA A 987 42.91 -5.14 5.74
N ALA A 988 42.85 -6.33 5.13
CA ALA A 988 42.98 -6.50 3.68
C ALA A 988 41.94 -5.67 2.92
N LYS A 989 40.70 -5.61 3.41
CA LYS A 989 39.62 -4.80 2.80
C LYS A 989 39.82 -3.31 3.06
N ASN A 990 40.13 -2.92 4.29
CA ASN A 990 40.13 -1.51 4.71
C ASN A 990 41.43 -0.76 4.40
N LEU A 991 42.59 -1.44 4.47
CA LEU A 991 43.85 -0.88 3.99
C LEU A 991 43.77 -0.59 2.48
N PHE A 992 43.22 -1.54 1.71
CA PHE A 992 42.99 -1.33 0.29
C PHE A 992 42.10 -0.11 0.02
N LYS A 993 41.00 0.06 0.76
CA LYS A 993 40.10 1.22 0.65
C LYS A 993 40.83 2.55 0.90
N LEU A 994 41.75 2.59 1.86
CA LEU A 994 42.52 3.81 2.19
C LEU A 994 43.72 4.03 1.25
N MET A 995 44.25 2.99 0.62
CA MET A 995 45.33 3.10 -0.38
C MET A 995 44.79 3.43 -1.79
N ALA A 996 43.62 2.90 -2.14
CA ALA A 996 42.92 3.16 -3.40
C ALA A 996 41.86 4.26 -3.22
N ILE A 997 42.28 5.44 -2.74
CA ILE A 997 41.39 6.59 -2.65
C ILE A 997 40.87 6.96 -4.03
N LYS A 998 39.60 7.34 -4.12
CA LYS A 998 38.98 7.77 -5.37
C LYS A 998 39.25 9.24 -5.62
N ASP A 999 40.53 9.54 -5.84
CA ASP A 999 41.00 10.84 -6.24
C ASP A 999 40.72 11.12 -7.72
N GLU A 1000 41.09 12.31 -8.17
CA GLU A 1000 40.81 12.80 -9.51
C GLU A 1000 41.40 11.86 -10.59
N TYR A 1001 42.61 11.34 -10.35
CA TYR A 1001 43.30 10.39 -11.23
C TYR A 1001 42.59 9.03 -11.27
N GLU A 1002 42.16 8.51 -10.12
CA GLU A 1002 41.49 7.21 -10.04
C GLU A 1002 40.08 7.24 -10.58
N VAL A 1003 39.30 8.28 -10.28
CA VAL A 1003 37.97 8.45 -10.87
C VAL A 1003 38.09 8.50 -12.40
N ALA A 1004 39.09 9.20 -12.93
CA ALA A 1004 39.36 9.25 -14.36
C ALA A 1004 39.71 7.87 -14.94
N ARG A 1005 40.54 7.09 -14.24
CA ARG A 1005 40.89 5.70 -14.62
C ARG A 1005 39.66 4.80 -14.63
N LEU A 1006 38.82 4.85 -13.61
CA LEU A 1006 37.60 4.03 -13.48
C LEU A 1006 36.52 4.36 -14.51
N TYR A 1007 36.58 5.53 -15.15
CA TYR A 1007 35.76 5.84 -16.33
C TYR A 1007 36.38 5.38 -17.64
N THR A 1008 37.69 5.19 -17.71
CA THR A 1008 38.44 4.99 -18.96
C THR A 1008 39.13 3.63 -19.11
N ASP A 1009 39.15 2.79 -18.07
CA ASP A 1009 39.74 1.45 -18.06
C ASP A 1009 38.93 0.36 -18.79
N GLY A 1010 37.79 0.74 -19.38
CA GLY A 1010 36.91 -0.13 -20.15
C GLY A 1010 35.76 -0.75 -19.33
N SER A 1011 35.87 -0.81 -18.01
CA SER A 1011 34.81 -1.37 -17.14
C SER A 1011 33.50 -0.60 -17.27
N PHE A 1012 33.57 0.73 -17.19
CA PHE A 1012 32.44 1.64 -17.37
C PHE A 1012 31.73 1.47 -18.73
N ALA A 1013 32.50 1.34 -19.82
CA ALA A 1013 31.94 1.12 -21.15
C ALA A 1013 31.21 -0.24 -21.24
N SER A 1014 31.76 -1.28 -20.59
CA SER A 1014 31.12 -2.60 -20.49
C SER A 1014 29.82 -2.54 -19.69
N ASP A 1015 29.79 -1.84 -18.54
CA ASP A 1015 28.57 -1.67 -17.74
C ASP A 1015 27.48 -0.91 -18.50
N LEU A 1016 27.86 0.18 -19.18
CA LEU A 1016 26.95 0.94 -20.05
C LEU A 1016 26.37 0.07 -21.17
N ALA A 1017 27.23 -0.68 -21.86
CA ALA A 1017 26.80 -1.57 -22.95
C ALA A 1017 25.89 -2.70 -22.45
N ARG A 1018 26.06 -3.17 -21.21
CA ARG A 1018 25.16 -4.15 -20.58
C ARG A 1018 23.78 -3.57 -20.30
N GLN A 1019 23.68 -2.30 -19.87
CA GLN A 1019 22.41 -1.69 -19.49
C GLN A 1019 21.67 -1.00 -20.65
N PHE A 1020 22.39 -0.43 -21.63
CA PHE A 1020 21.82 0.32 -22.74
C PHE A 1020 22.19 -0.32 -24.08
N GLN A 1021 21.20 -0.41 -24.98
CA GLN A 1021 21.41 -0.86 -26.36
C GLN A 1021 22.09 0.24 -27.18
N SER A 1022 21.66 1.48 -26.98
CA SER A 1022 22.19 2.67 -27.64
C SER A 1022 21.99 3.89 -26.73
N TYR A 1023 22.80 4.92 -26.95
CA TYR A 1023 22.65 6.25 -26.37
C TYR A 1023 23.28 7.29 -27.30
N GLU A 1024 22.85 8.55 -27.21
CA GLU A 1024 23.37 9.65 -28.04
C GLU A 1024 24.61 10.29 -27.44
N ARG A 1025 24.53 10.69 -26.16
CA ARG A 1025 25.65 11.34 -25.47
C ARG A 1025 25.62 11.12 -23.96
N LEU A 1026 26.79 11.25 -23.35
CA LEU A 1026 26.97 11.19 -21.90
C LEU A 1026 27.20 12.58 -21.32
N GLU A 1027 26.69 12.80 -20.12
CA GLU A 1027 26.90 14.00 -19.31
C GLU A 1027 27.33 13.61 -17.89
N PHE A 1028 28.43 14.18 -17.42
CA PHE A 1028 29.07 13.85 -16.15
C PHE A 1028 28.78 14.92 -15.10
N HIS A 1029 28.52 14.50 -13.86
CA HIS A 1029 28.19 15.39 -12.74
C HIS A 1029 29.35 15.44 -11.75
N LEU A 1030 30.16 16.50 -11.78
CA LEU A 1030 31.41 16.60 -11.02
C LEU A 1030 31.50 17.92 -10.27
N ALA A 1031 32.25 17.96 -9.17
CA ALA A 1031 32.58 19.19 -8.45
C ALA A 1031 34.11 19.35 -8.38
N PRO A 1032 34.77 19.89 -9.42
CA PRO A 1032 36.22 20.02 -9.44
C PRO A 1032 36.71 20.92 -8.30
N PRO A 1033 37.76 20.57 -7.55
CA PRO A 1033 38.20 21.35 -6.39
C PRO A 1033 38.57 22.82 -6.68
N ILE A 1034 39.06 23.10 -7.88
CA ILE A 1034 39.56 24.43 -8.29
C ILE A 1034 38.48 25.27 -9.00
N LEU A 1035 37.54 24.61 -9.69
CA LEU A 1035 36.51 25.25 -10.53
C LEU A 1035 35.08 25.08 -9.94
N GLY A 1036 34.98 24.53 -8.73
CA GLY A 1036 33.71 24.12 -8.12
C GLY A 1036 32.87 25.31 -7.68
N ARG A 1037 31.58 25.30 -8.05
CA ARG A 1037 30.60 26.27 -7.54
C ARG A 1037 30.21 25.91 -6.10
N ARG A 1038 29.86 26.92 -5.30
CA ARG A 1038 29.26 26.73 -3.98
C ARG A 1038 27.76 27.02 -4.06
N GLY A 1039 26.97 26.27 -3.29
CA GLY A 1039 25.55 26.51 -3.10
C GLY A 1039 25.28 27.61 -2.08
N ASN A 1040 24.01 27.96 -1.92
CA ASN A 1040 23.54 28.97 -0.97
C ASN A 1040 23.78 28.57 0.51
N ASP A 1041 24.00 27.28 0.76
CA ASP A 1041 24.38 26.71 2.06
C ASP A 1041 25.91 26.70 2.27
N GLY A 1042 26.68 27.30 1.35
CA GLY A 1042 28.13 27.37 1.40
C GLY A 1042 28.86 26.07 1.00
N LYS A 1043 28.11 24.98 0.72
CA LYS A 1043 28.69 23.68 0.35
C LYS A 1043 29.04 23.61 -1.13
N PRO A 1044 30.05 22.80 -1.53
CA PRO A 1044 30.34 22.56 -2.94
C PRO A 1044 29.14 21.93 -3.67
N ARG A 1045 28.86 22.42 -4.88
CA ARG A 1045 27.79 21.93 -5.76
C ARG A 1045 28.39 21.32 -7.02
N LYS A 1046 27.78 20.25 -7.52
CA LYS A 1046 28.20 19.61 -8.78
C LYS A 1046 27.79 20.47 -9.98
N SER A 1047 28.64 20.46 -11.00
CA SER A 1047 28.41 21.02 -12.33
C SER A 1047 28.32 19.90 -13.36
N SER A 1048 27.60 20.18 -14.44
CA SER A 1048 27.46 19.27 -15.59
C SER A 1048 28.60 19.47 -16.60
N PHE A 1049 29.16 18.37 -17.10
CA PHE A 1049 30.19 18.36 -18.11
C PHE A 1049 29.80 17.44 -19.27
N GLY A 1050 30.02 17.89 -20.51
CA GLY A 1050 29.67 17.13 -21.71
C GLY A 1050 30.62 15.96 -22.04
N PRO A 1051 30.44 15.30 -23.20
CA PRO A 1051 31.20 14.12 -23.60
C PRO A 1051 32.72 14.32 -23.69
N TRP A 1052 33.17 15.57 -23.90
CA TRP A 1052 34.60 15.91 -23.94
C TRP A 1052 35.35 15.50 -22.67
N MET A 1053 34.64 15.40 -21.54
CA MET A 1053 35.21 14.99 -20.25
C MET A 1053 35.86 13.59 -20.32
N MET A 1054 35.41 12.71 -21.21
CA MET A 1054 36.06 11.41 -21.43
C MET A 1054 37.49 11.53 -21.96
N LYS A 1055 37.76 12.53 -22.81
CA LYS A 1055 39.13 12.81 -23.30
C LYS A 1055 39.98 13.35 -22.15
N ALA A 1056 39.42 14.25 -21.34
CA ALA A 1056 40.09 14.78 -20.15
C ALA A 1056 40.40 13.68 -19.13
N PHE A 1057 39.48 12.75 -18.89
CA PHE A 1057 39.73 11.58 -18.03
C PHE A 1057 40.85 10.69 -18.56
N ARG A 1058 40.95 10.44 -19.88
CA ARG A 1058 42.06 9.66 -20.43
C ARG A 1058 43.41 10.33 -20.16
N LEU A 1059 43.51 11.63 -20.42
CA LEU A 1059 44.72 12.40 -20.15
C LEU A 1059 45.06 12.36 -18.65
N LEU A 1060 44.08 12.63 -17.79
CA LEU A 1060 44.26 12.65 -16.34
C LEU A 1060 44.67 11.28 -15.82
N SER A 1061 44.07 10.19 -16.29
CA SER A 1061 44.44 8.82 -15.89
C SER A 1061 45.89 8.46 -16.22
N ALA A 1062 46.42 8.97 -17.35
CA ALA A 1062 47.82 8.78 -17.74
C ALA A 1062 48.79 9.56 -16.85
N MET A 1063 48.32 10.64 -16.22
CA MET A 1063 49.10 11.49 -15.30
C MET A 1063 49.19 10.95 -13.87
N LYS A 1064 48.74 9.70 -13.61
CA LYS A 1064 48.81 9.07 -12.26
C LYS A 1064 50.20 9.10 -11.61
N GLY A 1065 51.27 9.18 -12.41
CA GLY A 1065 52.65 9.30 -11.91
C GLY A 1065 52.92 10.59 -11.14
N LEU A 1066 52.11 11.63 -11.34
CA LEU A 1066 52.22 12.89 -10.61
C LEU A 1066 51.65 12.79 -9.19
N ARG A 1067 50.78 11.81 -8.90
CA ARG A 1067 50.11 11.63 -7.61
C ARG A 1067 51.14 11.60 -6.47
N GLY A 1068 50.96 12.48 -5.48
CA GLY A 1068 51.84 12.58 -4.32
C GLY A 1068 53.22 13.22 -4.57
N THR A 1069 53.50 13.69 -5.79
CA THR A 1069 54.70 14.49 -6.09
C THR A 1069 54.44 15.99 -5.86
N ALA A 1070 55.49 16.82 -5.93
CA ALA A 1070 55.33 18.28 -5.86
C ALA A 1070 54.50 18.87 -7.01
N PHE A 1071 54.28 18.11 -8.10
CA PHE A 1071 53.48 18.51 -9.24
C PHE A 1071 52.01 18.02 -9.15
N ASP A 1072 51.62 17.41 -8.03
CA ASP A 1072 50.24 17.03 -7.74
C ASP A 1072 49.40 18.24 -7.30
N LEU A 1073 48.84 18.96 -8.28
CA LEU A 1073 48.00 20.14 -8.02
C LEU A 1073 46.80 19.84 -7.11
N PHE A 1074 46.23 18.63 -7.19
CA PHE A 1074 45.09 18.22 -6.36
C PHE A 1074 45.54 17.81 -4.95
N GLY A 1075 46.74 17.26 -4.85
CA GLY A 1075 47.37 16.81 -3.61
C GLY A 1075 47.51 17.90 -2.56
N HIS A 1076 47.50 19.18 -2.92
CA HIS A 1076 47.60 20.28 -1.95
C HIS A 1076 46.28 20.63 -1.24
N THR A 1077 45.14 20.11 -1.71
CA THR A 1077 43.83 20.35 -1.09
C THR A 1077 43.75 19.77 0.33
N ALA A 1078 42.92 20.38 1.18
CA ALA A 1078 42.70 19.92 2.55
C ALA A 1078 42.17 18.46 2.60
N GLU A 1079 41.31 18.08 1.65
CA GLU A 1079 40.76 16.73 1.53
C GLU A 1079 41.86 15.70 1.26
N ARG A 1080 42.75 15.95 0.29
CA ARG A 1080 43.84 15.01 -0.04
C ARG A 1080 44.90 14.92 1.08
N ARG A 1081 45.16 16.02 1.80
CA ARG A 1081 46.03 15.99 2.99
C ARG A 1081 45.44 15.11 4.10
N ALA A 1082 44.14 15.28 4.39
CA ALA A 1082 43.44 14.49 5.40
C ALA A 1082 43.42 12.99 5.04
N GLU A 1083 43.23 12.63 3.76
CA GLU A 1083 43.26 11.23 3.32
C GLU A 1083 44.64 10.58 3.52
N ARG A 1084 45.72 11.29 3.22
CA ARG A 1084 47.09 10.79 3.47
C ARG A 1084 47.37 10.62 4.96
N GLN A 1085 46.91 11.56 5.79
CA GLN A 1085 47.02 11.46 7.24
C GLN A 1085 46.21 10.28 7.78
N LEU A 1086 45.01 10.05 7.25
CA LEU A 1086 44.16 8.93 7.62
C LEU A 1086 44.78 7.57 7.26
N LEU A 1087 45.42 7.45 6.09
CA LEU A 1087 46.17 6.24 5.73
C LEU A 1087 47.33 5.99 6.69
N ALA A 1088 48.12 7.02 6.99
CA ALA A 1088 49.23 6.90 7.95
C ALA A 1088 48.74 6.54 9.36
N GLN A 1089 47.63 7.14 9.81
CA GLN A 1089 46.99 6.80 11.08
C GLN A 1089 46.52 5.35 11.10
N TYR A 1090 45.89 4.87 10.03
CA TYR A 1090 45.42 3.50 9.96
C TYR A 1090 46.58 2.50 9.88
N GLU A 1091 47.66 2.82 9.17
CA GLU A 1091 48.86 1.97 9.20
C GLU A 1091 49.42 1.87 10.62
N ALA A 1092 49.49 2.97 11.37
CA ALA A 1092 49.88 2.94 12.79
C ALA A 1092 48.88 2.12 13.65
N ASP A 1093 47.58 2.17 13.36
CA ASP A 1093 46.59 1.33 14.03
C ASP A 1093 46.80 -0.16 13.74
N LEU A 1094 47.19 -0.53 12.52
CA LEU A 1094 47.55 -1.91 12.19
C LEU A 1094 48.79 -2.39 12.96
N ASP A 1095 49.77 -1.51 13.19
CA ASP A 1095 50.94 -1.83 14.03
C ASP A 1095 50.54 -2.03 15.50
N LEU A 1096 49.68 -1.17 16.03
CA LEU A 1096 49.11 -1.30 17.37
C LEU A 1096 48.31 -2.61 17.52
N ILE A 1097 47.47 -2.93 16.54
CA ILE A 1097 46.73 -4.19 16.50
C ILE A 1097 47.71 -5.37 16.49
N ALA A 1098 48.70 -5.37 15.60
CA ALA A 1098 49.69 -6.44 15.51
C ALA A 1098 50.43 -6.69 16.83
N ALA A 1099 50.72 -5.62 17.59
CA ALA A 1099 51.36 -5.70 18.90
C ALA A 1099 50.41 -6.17 20.02
N ALA A 1100 49.11 -5.85 19.93
CA ALA A 1100 48.11 -6.13 20.98
C ALA A 1100 47.33 -7.44 20.78
N LEU A 1101 47.51 -8.13 19.65
CA LEU A 1101 46.79 -9.36 19.30
C LEU A 1101 47.00 -10.48 20.33
N ALA A 1102 45.89 -11.01 20.84
CA ALA A 1102 45.81 -12.13 21.77
C ALA A 1102 44.44 -12.83 21.62
N PRO A 1103 44.24 -14.08 22.06
CA PRO A 1103 42.99 -14.83 21.90
C PRO A 1103 41.71 -14.08 22.31
N GLY A 1104 41.74 -13.31 23.40
CA GLY A 1104 40.59 -12.52 23.88
C GLY A 1104 40.40 -11.15 23.20
N ARG A 1105 41.26 -10.75 22.26
CA ARG A 1105 41.28 -9.41 21.65
C ARG A 1105 41.00 -9.39 20.14
N VAL A 1106 40.80 -10.55 19.52
CA VAL A 1106 40.59 -10.68 18.06
C VAL A 1106 39.36 -9.89 17.59
N GLU A 1107 38.25 -9.95 18.32
CA GLU A 1107 37.02 -9.23 17.95
C GLU A 1107 37.22 -7.71 17.98
N ALA A 1108 37.83 -7.19 19.06
CA ALA A 1108 38.13 -5.76 19.19
C ALA A 1108 39.13 -5.29 18.14
N ALA A 1109 40.17 -6.09 17.85
CA ALA A 1109 41.15 -5.84 16.79
C ALA A 1109 40.50 -5.81 15.39
N ALA A 1110 39.63 -6.77 15.09
CA ALA A 1110 38.92 -6.83 13.81
C ALA A 1110 37.93 -5.67 13.65
N ALA A 1111 37.25 -5.28 14.73
CA ALA A 1111 36.38 -4.11 14.76
C ALA A 1111 37.17 -2.81 14.50
N LEU A 1112 38.30 -2.62 15.19
CA LEU A 1112 39.17 -1.46 14.97
C LEU A 1112 39.72 -1.41 13.53
N ALA A 1113 40.18 -2.57 13.02
CA ALA A 1113 40.61 -2.70 11.63
C ALA A 1113 39.48 -2.41 10.62
N SER A 1114 38.21 -2.52 11.03
CA SER A 1114 37.04 -2.27 10.18
C SER A 1114 36.54 -0.83 10.18
N VAL A 1115 37.03 0.04 11.07
CA VAL A 1115 36.60 1.44 11.18
C VAL A 1115 36.63 2.21 9.85
N PRO A 1116 37.65 2.05 8.97
CA PRO A 1116 37.65 2.76 7.69
C PRO A 1116 36.44 2.45 6.79
N ALA A 1117 35.73 1.33 7.00
CA ALA A 1117 34.52 0.99 6.27
C ALA A 1117 33.38 2.01 6.50
N LEU A 1118 33.40 2.73 7.63
CA LEU A 1118 32.46 3.80 7.97
C LEU A 1118 32.71 5.07 7.15
N ILE A 1119 33.92 5.26 6.61
CA ILE A 1119 34.34 6.46 5.88
C ILE A 1119 33.92 6.31 4.41
N ARG A 1120 32.77 6.88 4.05
CA ARG A 1120 32.21 6.79 2.69
C ARG A 1120 31.80 8.16 2.16
N GLY A 1121 31.71 8.27 0.85
CA GLY A 1121 31.24 9.46 0.15
C GLY A 1121 32.38 10.36 -0.32
N TYR A 1122 32.02 11.60 -0.66
CA TYR A 1122 32.94 12.59 -1.24
C TYR A 1122 32.76 13.94 -0.54
N GLY A 1123 33.81 14.77 -0.51
CA GLY A 1123 33.76 16.13 0.03
C GLY A 1123 33.14 16.18 1.43
N HIS A 1124 32.11 17.01 1.60
CA HIS A 1124 31.45 17.21 2.89
C HIS A 1124 30.75 15.94 3.45
N VAL A 1125 30.27 15.05 2.58
CA VAL A 1125 29.65 13.76 2.99
C VAL A 1125 30.72 12.84 3.60
N ARG A 1126 31.92 12.82 2.99
CA ARG A 1126 33.03 12.03 3.52
C ARG A 1126 33.58 12.61 4.81
N GLN A 1127 33.70 13.93 4.91
CA GLN A 1127 34.15 14.61 6.13
C GLN A 1127 33.23 14.29 7.32
N ALA A 1128 31.92 14.37 7.14
CA ALA A 1128 30.95 14.01 8.18
C ALA A 1128 31.07 12.52 8.58
N SER A 1129 31.28 11.63 7.61
CA SER A 1129 31.47 10.19 7.87
C SER A 1129 32.80 9.90 8.57
N ALA A 1130 33.86 10.63 8.23
CA ALA A 1130 35.17 10.52 8.86
C ALA A 1130 35.15 10.99 10.33
N ALA A 1131 34.41 12.05 10.64
CA ALA A 1131 34.22 12.49 12.02
C ALA A 1131 33.56 11.41 12.89
N LYS A 1132 32.46 10.80 12.40
CA LYS A 1132 31.80 9.66 13.07
C LYS A 1132 32.74 8.46 13.22
N ALA A 1133 33.55 8.16 12.21
CA ALA A 1133 34.52 7.08 12.27
C ALA A 1133 35.63 7.35 13.30
N ALA A 1134 36.03 8.61 13.51
CA ALA A 1134 37.02 8.99 14.50
C ALA A 1134 36.53 8.81 15.96
N GLU A 1135 35.25 9.10 16.21
CA GLU A 1135 34.59 8.79 17.48
C GLU A 1135 34.60 7.29 17.76
N GLU A 1136 34.19 6.48 16.77
CA GLU A 1136 34.17 5.02 16.89
C GLU A 1136 35.57 4.42 17.05
N ARG A 1137 36.57 4.94 16.32
CA ARG A 1137 37.98 4.59 16.50
C ARG A 1137 38.43 4.78 17.94
N SER A 1138 38.11 5.93 18.53
CA SER A 1138 38.51 6.26 19.90
C SER A 1138 37.90 5.29 20.91
N ARG A 1139 36.62 4.92 20.73
CA ARG A 1139 35.93 3.90 21.53
C ARG A 1139 36.58 2.52 21.41
N LEU A 1140 36.93 2.09 20.19
CA LEU A 1140 37.51 0.78 19.95
C LEU A 1140 38.97 0.68 20.41
N LEU A 1141 39.73 1.78 20.36
CA LEU A 1141 41.07 1.84 20.96
C LEU A 1141 41.04 1.63 22.47
N GLN A 1142 40.06 2.22 23.17
CA GLN A 1142 39.86 1.98 24.61
C GLN A 1142 39.48 0.52 24.88
N ARG A 1143 38.61 -0.08 24.06
CA ARG A 1143 38.24 -1.50 24.20
C ARG A 1143 39.43 -2.44 23.97
N LEU A 1144 40.33 -2.11 23.04
CA LEU A 1144 41.53 -2.89 22.75
C LEU A 1144 42.56 -2.81 23.89
N SER A 1145 42.63 -1.68 24.60
CA SER A 1145 43.56 -1.47 25.72
C SER A 1145 43.06 -2.02 27.06
N GLN A 1146 41.74 -2.24 27.23
CA GLN A 1146 41.19 -2.87 28.42
C GLN A 1146 41.64 -4.34 28.56
N THR A 1147 42.04 -4.73 29.77
CA THR A 1147 42.31 -6.11 30.16
C THR A 1147 41.00 -6.85 30.31
N VAL A 1148 40.71 -7.79 29.42
CA VAL A 1148 39.57 -8.71 29.57
C VAL A 1148 39.92 -9.68 30.72
N PRO A 1149 39.13 -9.78 31.80
CA PRO A 1149 39.31 -10.83 32.79
C PRO A 1149 39.08 -12.17 32.09
N VAL A 1150 40.02 -13.10 32.24
CA VAL A 1150 39.83 -14.48 31.81
C VAL A 1150 38.62 -15.02 32.58
N PRO A 1151 37.52 -15.46 31.92
CA PRO A 1151 36.48 -16.17 32.63
C PRO A 1151 37.11 -17.45 33.15
N VAL A 1152 37.26 -17.56 34.47
CA VAL A 1152 37.53 -18.84 35.11
C VAL A 1152 36.29 -19.67 34.85
N LEU A 1153 36.44 -20.70 34.01
CA LEU A 1153 35.45 -21.78 33.90
C LEU A 1153 35.38 -22.46 35.26
N ASN A 1154 34.42 -22.05 36.10
CA ASN A 1154 33.93 -22.93 37.15
C ASN A 1154 33.08 -24.00 36.47
N ALA A 1155 33.51 -25.25 36.59
CA ALA A 1155 32.68 -26.40 36.30
C ALA A 1155 31.54 -26.50 37.33
N ALA A 1156 30.38 -27.03 36.89
CA ALA A 1156 29.12 -27.29 37.61
C ALA A 1156 28.21 -26.04 37.78
N GLU A 1157 26.90 -26.04 37.53
CA GLU A 1157 25.83 -27.06 37.41
C GLU A 1157 24.85 -26.73 36.27
#